data_AF-A0A914I3D3-F1
#
_entry.id   AF-A0A914I3D3-F1
#
_cell.length_a   1.000
_cell.length_b   1.000
_cell.length_c   1.000
_cell.angle_alpha   90.00
_cell.angle_beta   90.00
_cell.angle_gamma   90.00
#
_symmetry.space_group_name_H-M   'P 1'
#
loop_
_entity.id
_entity.type
_entity.pdbx_description
1 polymer ?
#
loop_
_entity_poly.entity_id
_entity_poly.type
_entity_poly.pdbx_seq_one_letter_code
_entity_poly.pdbx_strand_id
1 'polypeptide(L)'
;MVRFNPLVEVKELGRLPTPKGKFSLFYALELARNYQLINKGITEMKFRYLEKTDKKQRELVLELMGNLGIGGNAKTYGVGHLGVVQAFWDKEFPDMFRIVAFDLATGLKPLFKGEGVRKYEVCVISNNGHWDGMKSVTKFFKVKYYCVSCEVTYDRSERHRMECKERCKNCCRMGFGFPCKDEGVEIYCEECNRKFRNEGCFEAHKKKVCQLCKKCKKCGALYRTRDIHTCGEKFCKRCMVYHPERQCFIKKTKIRPNLPRYRIVAYDLETTVLNGEHQPNLVSAAVTCSVCAGEEKECEICGEGPKRMTWSMAEGVIDPMSSFVDWIMGDFWLLSQNPLAELPKTLELDIPAKLYFPHKYNKNANFGFRLPHLPPLTDYCPDNLREETCAKLEKWYNENYETEFELGEQLRIYCESDVAILMAAVLKAAHGMGVRDVLCPGRLGRMACVLRRIWEGRMEQVWECDVKKELKRNKEMKKFFEGVPDEGPINPRDAYSGGRTMPFCLYAAASDNVEISMFDIISLYPFVNYDSPYPVGIPKIVQSPNYIVNWTEPDHVPYDGLLKVKVVPPKNMLYPLLSIHADDMLLFANCGICAKTPKKSFVLAKNMKKCEHNDEERALLGTFTSIELKKALELGYKVIRFYRAYHFEEFDSQLFKGYVRMFLRIKVEASGWPPEAKTEEEKRAFIEMYKAKYNIVLDYDNIRYNPGLRLIAKLGLNSLWGKFSMRNTLTMTEIVSSMERYLKLDGDDTLEITMETMIMPGVVRVNYAKKLEFIKEHSVSNIFLSLWTTSAARIKLYEYMEQVYRAEGCKLLYCDTDSLVFTHPKGLCPLKEGKFLGEMTREYAESDILEFVAAGPKQYSLKLRRKSDGEIWEKTKIRGMSLDTSNRVRYEEFKNMVLDYAEGRKKRFYYKDRIRLTGDSKVLSTNETKDYEPVQRKGIIDSEFNVLPFGYY
;
A
#
# COMPACT_ATOMS: atom_id res chain seq x y z
N MET A 1 -6.02 20.13 -1.32
CA MET A 1 -6.92 20.69 -0.28
C MET A 1 -6.06 20.85 0.95
N VAL A 2 -5.69 22.09 1.29
CA VAL A 2 -4.90 22.41 2.48
C VAL A 2 -5.85 22.39 3.68
N ARG A 3 -5.62 21.51 4.67
CA ARG A 3 -6.34 21.55 5.95
C ARG A 3 -5.51 22.40 6.92
N PHE A 4 -5.87 23.68 7.03
CA PHE A 4 -5.47 24.52 8.16
C PHE A 4 -6.29 24.10 9.40
N ASN A 5 -5.63 24.03 10.56
CA ASN A 5 -6.25 23.85 11.88
C ASN A 5 -6.37 25.24 12.55
N PRO A 6 -7.56 25.84 12.72
CA PRO A 6 -7.67 27.21 13.22
C PRO A 6 -8.60 27.36 14.43
N LEU A 7 -8.66 26.41 15.37
CA LEU A 7 -9.66 26.50 16.46
C LEU A 7 -9.25 27.32 17.70
N VAL A 8 -7.99 27.74 17.81
CA VAL A 8 -7.53 28.55 18.97
C VAL A 8 -7.45 30.05 18.65
N GLU A 9 -7.02 30.44 17.45
CA GLU A 9 -6.85 31.87 17.08
C GLU A 9 -8.08 32.55 16.44
N VAL A 10 -9.11 31.81 16.02
CA VAL A 10 -10.27 32.38 15.28
C VAL A 10 -11.27 33.11 16.19
N LYS A 11 -11.13 33.03 17.51
CA LYS A 11 -12.19 33.46 18.44
C LYS A 11 -12.49 34.97 18.48
N GLU A 12 -11.62 35.85 17.95
CA GLU A 12 -11.84 37.30 18.01
C GLU A 12 -11.81 38.06 16.66
N LEU A 13 -11.16 37.53 15.62
CA LEU A 13 -10.98 38.26 14.36
C LEU A 13 -12.24 38.18 13.47
N GLY A 14 -12.98 39.29 13.39
CA GLY A 14 -14.14 39.42 12.50
C GLY A 14 -15.47 38.93 13.06
N ARG A 15 -15.50 38.53 14.34
CA ARG A 15 -16.71 38.23 15.11
C ARG A 15 -17.45 39.52 15.50
N LEU A 16 -18.78 39.46 15.54
CA LEU A 16 -19.67 40.49 16.10
C LEU A 16 -20.40 39.83 17.28
N PRO A 17 -19.91 40.00 18.51
CA PRO A 17 -20.44 39.30 19.68
C PRO A 17 -21.86 39.77 19.98
N THR A 18 -22.72 38.86 20.41
CA THR A 18 -24.11 39.18 20.80
C THR A 18 -24.38 38.90 22.28
N PRO A 19 -25.41 39.53 22.87
CA PRO A 19 -25.86 39.21 24.22
C PRO A 19 -26.23 37.72 24.37
N LYS A 20 -25.79 37.11 25.48
CA LYS A 20 -26.18 35.73 25.82
C LYS A 20 -27.68 35.66 26.12
N GLY A 21 -28.35 34.65 25.58
CA GLY A 21 -29.77 34.41 25.83
C GLY A 21 -30.49 33.80 24.63
N LYS A 22 -31.79 33.53 24.81
CA LYS A 22 -32.61 32.85 23.80
C LYS A 22 -32.65 33.60 22.46
N PHE A 23 -32.55 34.92 22.44
CA PHE A 23 -32.64 35.76 21.23
C PHE A 23 -31.31 35.98 20.47
N SER A 24 -30.21 35.31 20.87
CA SER A 24 -28.88 35.50 20.25
C SER A 24 -28.87 35.42 18.73
N LEU A 25 -29.69 34.55 18.12
CA LEU A 25 -29.83 34.44 16.67
C LEU A 25 -30.27 35.77 16.02
N PHE A 26 -31.28 36.43 16.56
CA PHE A 26 -31.81 37.66 15.99
C PHE A 26 -30.87 38.85 16.24
N TYR A 27 -30.19 38.88 17.39
CA TYR A 27 -29.12 39.84 17.63
C TYR A 27 -28.00 39.70 16.60
N ALA A 28 -27.58 38.46 16.30
CA ALA A 28 -26.54 38.17 15.32
C ALA A 28 -26.93 38.63 13.92
N LEU A 29 -28.18 38.37 13.50
CA LEU A 29 -28.70 38.76 12.19
C LEU A 29 -28.76 40.28 12.03
N GLU A 30 -29.29 40.99 13.02
CA GLU A 30 -29.41 42.45 12.99
C GLU A 30 -28.04 43.13 13.01
N LEU A 31 -27.12 42.70 13.88
CA LEU A 31 -25.76 43.25 13.93
C LEU A 31 -25.00 42.97 12.63
N ALA A 32 -25.06 41.74 12.11
CA ALA A 32 -24.40 41.40 10.84
C ALA A 32 -24.98 42.17 9.65
N ARG A 33 -26.31 42.38 9.60
CA ARG A 33 -26.96 43.19 8.56
C ARG A 33 -26.53 44.65 8.62
N ASN A 34 -26.59 45.27 9.80
CA ASN A 34 -26.20 46.66 9.99
C ASN A 34 -24.70 46.88 9.68
N TYR A 35 -23.85 45.89 9.94
CA TYR A 35 -22.44 45.93 9.58
C TYR A 35 -22.23 46.06 8.06
N GLN A 36 -23.02 45.36 7.24
CA GLN A 36 -22.92 45.45 5.77
C GLN A 36 -23.30 46.84 5.21
N LEU A 37 -23.98 47.67 6.01
CA LEU A 37 -24.43 49.02 5.63
C LEU A 37 -23.49 50.15 6.09
N ILE A 38 -22.37 49.82 6.75
CA ILE A 38 -21.34 50.81 7.12
C ILE A 38 -20.82 51.49 5.85
N ASN A 39 -20.75 52.83 5.89
CA ASN A 39 -20.37 53.71 4.76
C ASN A 39 -21.40 53.82 3.63
N LYS A 40 -22.65 53.38 3.83
CA LYS A 40 -23.73 53.45 2.82
C LYS A 40 -25.11 53.85 3.37
N GLY A 41 -25.16 54.35 4.61
CA GLY A 41 -26.39 54.74 5.31
C GLY A 41 -26.27 54.71 6.84
N ILE A 42 -25.26 54.03 7.37
CA ILE A 42 -24.91 54.01 8.79
C ILE A 42 -23.44 54.40 8.94
N THR A 43 -23.16 55.36 9.83
CA THR A 43 -21.78 55.74 10.16
C THR A 43 -21.15 54.69 11.08
N GLU A 44 -19.84 54.51 11.01
CA GLU A 44 -19.13 53.56 11.87
C GLU A 44 -19.36 53.87 13.36
N MET A 45 -19.47 55.16 13.71
CA MET A 45 -19.82 55.61 15.07
C MET A 45 -21.22 55.16 15.51
N LYS A 46 -22.22 55.24 14.61
CA LYS A 46 -23.60 54.78 14.87
C LYS A 46 -23.66 53.26 15.00
N PHE A 47 -22.87 52.51 14.22
CA PHE A 47 -22.75 51.06 14.36
C PHE A 47 -22.09 50.66 15.69
N ARG A 48 -20.97 51.29 16.07
CA ARG A 48 -20.31 51.02 17.37
C ARG A 48 -21.22 51.35 18.56
N TYR A 49 -22.03 52.40 18.43
CA TYR A 49 -23.05 52.72 19.44
C TYR A 49 -24.11 51.60 19.54
N LEU A 50 -24.60 51.10 18.40
CA LEU A 50 -25.56 49.98 18.35
C LEU A 50 -24.96 48.70 18.95
N GLU A 51 -23.71 48.38 18.60
CA GLU A 51 -22.96 47.20 19.07
C GLU A 51 -22.77 47.20 20.60
N LYS A 52 -22.68 48.38 21.24
CA LYS A 52 -22.48 48.50 22.70
C LYS A 52 -23.75 48.68 23.52
N THR A 53 -24.89 48.96 22.89
CA THR A 53 -26.13 49.33 23.61
C THR A 53 -27.17 48.22 23.56
N ASP A 54 -27.18 47.35 24.58
CA ASP A 54 -28.12 46.23 24.70
C ASP A 54 -29.60 46.63 24.55
N LYS A 55 -29.98 47.80 25.10
CA LYS A 55 -31.35 48.31 24.99
C LYS A 55 -31.79 48.50 23.54
N LYS A 56 -30.95 49.12 22.70
CA LYS A 56 -31.27 49.37 21.29
C LYS A 56 -31.21 48.11 20.44
N GLN A 57 -30.28 47.20 20.74
CA GLN A 57 -30.25 45.89 20.09
C GLN A 57 -31.55 45.13 20.37
N ARG A 58 -32.04 45.20 21.62
CA ARG A 58 -33.26 44.53 22.04
C ARG A 58 -34.50 45.12 21.36
N GLU A 59 -34.57 46.44 21.22
CA GLU A 59 -35.63 47.12 20.46
C GLU A 59 -35.69 46.63 19.01
N LEU A 60 -34.55 46.59 18.28
CA LEU A 60 -34.49 46.09 16.90
C LEU A 60 -34.89 44.61 16.77
N VAL A 61 -34.47 43.78 17.72
CA VAL A 61 -34.83 42.36 17.73
C VAL A 61 -36.32 42.17 17.97
N LEU A 62 -36.91 42.90 18.93
CA LEU A 62 -38.34 42.82 19.21
C LEU A 62 -39.18 43.31 18.03
N GLU A 63 -38.75 44.37 17.35
CA GLU A 63 -39.38 44.87 16.12
C GLU A 63 -39.31 43.84 14.99
N LEU A 64 -38.12 43.28 14.73
CA LEU A 64 -37.95 42.22 13.72
C LEU A 64 -38.83 41.01 14.04
N MET A 65 -38.83 40.53 15.28
CA MET A 65 -39.63 39.37 15.68
C MET A 65 -41.14 39.65 15.58
N GLY A 66 -41.57 40.86 15.95
CA GLY A 66 -42.96 41.32 15.80
C GLY A 66 -43.42 41.32 14.35
N ASN A 67 -42.60 41.88 13.44
CA ASN A 67 -42.88 41.92 12.00
C ASN A 67 -42.93 40.53 11.36
N LEU A 68 -42.17 39.56 11.90
CA LEU A 68 -42.16 38.18 11.43
C LEU A 68 -43.27 37.30 12.04
N GLY A 69 -44.03 37.80 13.02
CA GLY A 69 -45.02 37.01 13.77
C GLY A 69 -44.41 35.90 14.61
N ILE A 70 -43.13 35.99 14.99
CA ILE A 70 -42.43 34.97 15.78
C ILE A 70 -42.67 35.24 17.28
N GLY A 71 -43.46 34.37 17.93
CA GLY A 71 -43.79 34.51 19.35
C GLY A 71 -42.57 34.34 20.28
N GLY A 72 -42.44 35.21 21.28
CA GLY A 72 -41.28 35.26 22.20
C GLY A 72 -41.13 34.09 23.20
N ASN A 73 -42.02 33.09 23.15
CA ASN A 73 -42.15 32.06 24.19
C ASN A 73 -41.29 30.80 23.96
N ALA A 74 -40.62 30.69 22.81
CA ALA A 74 -39.73 29.56 22.53
C ALA A 74 -38.51 29.53 23.49
N LYS A 75 -38.08 28.32 23.85
CA LYS A 75 -36.88 28.12 24.71
C LYS A 75 -35.60 28.58 24.03
N THR A 76 -35.45 28.33 22.72
CA THR A 76 -34.32 28.77 21.89
C THR A 76 -34.75 28.98 20.43
N TYR A 77 -34.00 29.80 19.69
CA TYR A 77 -34.17 29.98 18.24
C TYR A 77 -32.92 29.50 17.50
N GLY A 78 -33.11 28.75 16.42
CA GLY A 78 -32.03 28.19 15.61
C GLY A 78 -32.30 28.24 14.10
N VAL A 79 -31.57 27.42 13.34
CA VAL A 79 -31.53 27.42 11.86
C VAL A 79 -32.89 27.43 11.18
N GLY A 80 -33.90 26.76 11.76
CA GLY A 80 -35.26 26.70 11.22
C GLY A 80 -35.95 28.06 11.04
N HIS A 81 -35.51 29.11 11.73
CA HIS A 81 -36.07 30.45 11.61
C HIS A 81 -35.42 31.28 10.49
N LEU A 82 -34.24 30.88 10.00
CA LEU A 82 -33.49 31.65 9.01
C LEU A 82 -34.21 31.76 7.66
N GLY A 83 -34.97 30.73 7.27
CA GLY A 83 -35.78 30.75 6.05
C GLY A 83 -36.89 31.82 6.11
N VAL A 84 -37.51 31.99 7.28
CA VAL A 84 -38.57 32.99 7.51
C VAL A 84 -38.00 34.40 7.45
N VAL A 85 -36.84 34.62 8.09
CA VAL A 85 -36.14 35.92 8.05
C VAL A 85 -35.68 36.24 6.62
N GLN A 86 -35.13 35.25 5.88
CA GLN A 86 -34.71 35.43 4.49
C GLN A 86 -35.89 35.86 3.60
N ALA A 87 -37.05 35.20 3.73
CA ALA A 87 -38.25 35.52 2.96
C ALA A 87 -38.77 36.94 3.24
N PHE A 88 -38.74 37.36 4.51
CA PHE A 88 -39.11 38.72 4.90
C PHE A 88 -38.14 39.77 4.32
N TRP A 89 -36.83 39.54 4.43
CA TRP A 89 -35.85 40.46 3.85
C TRP A 89 -35.88 40.50 2.32
N ASP A 90 -36.21 39.40 1.65
CA ASP A 90 -36.39 39.40 0.20
C ASP A 90 -37.61 40.26 -0.23
N LYS A 91 -38.63 40.39 0.63
CA LYS A 91 -39.79 41.26 0.40
C LYS A 91 -39.49 42.74 0.70
N GLU A 92 -38.91 43.02 1.86
CA GLU A 92 -38.63 44.40 2.31
C GLU A 92 -37.41 45.02 1.60
N PHE A 93 -36.42 44.20 1.27
CA PHE A 93 -35.16 44.61 0.65
C PHE A 93 -34.80 43.72 -0.56
N PRO A 94 -35.52 43.83 -1.69
CA PRO A 94 -35.28 43.00 -2.86
C PRO A 94 -33.80 43.02 -3.31
N ASP A 95 -33.25 41.84 -3.58
CA ASP A 95 -31.88 41.61 -4.04
C ASP A 95 -30.73 42.09 -3.12
N MET A 96 -31.04 42.53 -1.91
CA MET A 96 -30.04 43.16 -1.02
C MET A 96 -29.28 42.17 -0.14
N PHE A 97 -29.97 41.34 0.64
CA PHE A 97 -29.33 40.54 1.70
C PHE A 97 -29.54 39.04 1.52
N ARG A 98 -28.44 38.28 1.57
CA ARG A 98 -28.44 36.81 1.62
C ARG A 98 -27.91 36.35 2.97
N ILE A 99 -28.71 35.63 3.74
CA ILE A 99 -28.31 35.05 5.01
C ILE A 99 -27.44 33.81 4.76
N VAL A 100 -26.34 33.70 5.48
CA VAL A 100 -25.46 32.53 5.48
C VAL A 100 -25.07 32.18 6.91
N ALA A 101 -25.48 31.02 7.38
CA ALA A 101 -25.24 30.56 8.74
C ALA A 101 -24.24 29.41 8.77
N PHE A 102 -23.31 29.47 9.72
CA PHE A 102 -22.28 28.46 9.94
C PHE A 102 -22.39 27.90 11.35
N ASP A 103 -21.80 26.72 11.58
CA ASP A 103 -21.56 26.20 12.91
C ASP A 103 -20.08 25.99 13.11
N LEU A 104 -19.56 26.41 14.27
CA LEU A 104 -18.14 26.32 14.59
C LEU A 104 -17.62 24.88 14.51
N ALA A 105 -18.44 23.86 14.82
CA ALA A 105 -18.05 22.46 14.71
C ALA A 105 -17.98 21.97 13.25
N THR A 106 -18.77 22.56 12.35
CA THR A 106 -18.80 22.18 10.92
C THR A 106 -17.83 22.98 10.05
N GLY A 107 -17.30 24.09 10.56
CA GLY A 107 -16.33 24.95 9.88
C GLY A 107 -16.92 25.67 8.66
N LEU A 108 -16.23 25.57 7.51
CA LEU A 108 -16.54 26.30 6.27
C LEU A 108 -17.75 25.77 5.49
N LYS A 109 -18.51 24.81 6.04
CA LYS A 109 -19.74 24.33 5.44
C LYS A 109 -20.94 25.03 6.09
N PRO A 110 -21.78 25.76 5.34
CA PRO A 110 -22.89 26.48 5.92
C PRO A 110 -24.00 25.51 6.37
N LEU A 111 -24.59 25.78 7.53
CA LEU A 111 -25.83 25.15 8.01
C LEU A 111 -27.04 25.62 7.20
N PHE A 112 -27.02 26.87 6.78
CA PHE A 112 -28.07 27.49 5.97
C PHE A 112 -27.46 28.53 5.04
N LYS A 113 -28.00 28.63 3.83
CA LYS A 113 -27.72 29.72 2.91
C LYS A 113 -28.99 30.07 2.15
N GLY A 114 -29.31 31.36 2.08
CA GLY A 114 -30.42 31.84 1.26
C GLY A 114 -30.23 31.45 -0.22
N GLU A 115 -31.33 31.27 -0.93
CA GLU A 115 -31.30 31.01 -2.38
C GLU A 115 -31.05 32.29 -3.18
N GLY A 116 -30.26 32.17 -4.25
CA GLY A 116 -29.88 33.29 -5.10
C GLY A 116 -28.70 34.12 -4.56
N VAL A 117 -28.08 34.87 -5.46
CA VAL A 117 -26.98 35.80 -5.13
C VAL A 117 -27.59 37.15 -4.82
N ARG A 118 -27.22 37.73 -3.67
CA ARG A 118 -27.65 39.07 -3.27
C ARG A 118 -26.44 39.99 -3.17
N LYS A 119 -26.68 41.29 -3.06
CA LYS A 119 -25.64 42.30 -2.99
C LYS A 119 -24.72 42.15 -1.76
N TYR A 120 -25.27 41.73 -0.63
CA TYR A 120 -24.55 41.55 0.63
C TYR A 120 -24.85 40.18 1.25
N GLU A 121 -23.80 39.55 1.79
CA GLU A 121 -23.90 38.30 2.55
C GLU A 121 -23.93 38.63 4.05
N VAL A 122 -25.05 38.30 4.70
CA VAL A 122 -25.24 38.47 6.15
C VAL A 122 -24.85 37.17 6.82
N CYS A 123 -23.65 37.13 7.39
CA CYS A 123 -23.04 35.91 7.91
C CYS A 123 -23.22 35.81 9.43
N VAL A 124 -23.70 34.67 9.92
CA VAL A 124 -23.84 34.35 11.35
C VAL A 124 -23.20 33.00 11.68
N ILE A 125 -22.73 32.82 12.91
CA ILE A 125 -22.09 31.57 13.36
C ILE A 125 -22.68 31.08 14.69
N SER A 126 -23.00 29.80 14.75
CA SER A 126 -23.42 29.08 15.95
C SER A 126 -22.23 28.45 16.67
N ASN A 127 -22.22 28.53 18.00
CA ASN A 127 -21.34 27.77 18.88
C ASN A 127 -22.15 27.27 20.08
N ASN A 128 -22.38 25.96 20.15
CA ASN A 128 -23.16 25.30 21.20
C ASN A 128 -24.54 25.96 21.47
N GLY A 129 -25.24 26.36 20.40
CA GLY A 129 -26.58 26.96 20.48
C GLY A 129 -26.62 28.47 20.71
N HIS A 130 -25.48 29.14 20.90
CA HIS A 130 -25.36 30.60 20.90
C HIS A 130 -24.92 31.12 19.53
N TRP A 131 -25.50 32.23 19.08
CA TRP A 131 -25.24 32.80 17.76
C TRP A 131 -24.52 34.14 17.83
N ASP A 132 -23.52 34.34 16.98
CA ASP A 132 -22.85 35.62 16.77
C ASP A 132 -22.91 36.06 15.31
N GLY A 133 -22.81 37.37 15.10
CA GLY A 133 -22.63 37.91 13.76
C GLY A 133 -21.20 37.74 13.27
N MET A 134 -20.99 37.77 11.96
CA MET A 134 -19.68 37.80 11.33
C MET A 134 -19.57 38.98 10.38
N LYS A 135 -18.43 39.68 10.42
CA LYS A 135 -18.10 40.76 9.48
C LYS A 135 -18.01 40.24 8.04
N SER A 136 -17.40 39.06 7.86
CA SER A 136 -17.32 38.33 6.59
C SER A 136 -16.74 36.93 6.82
N VAL A 137 -17.10 35.96 5.98
CA VAL A 137 -16.52 34.59 6.01
C VAL A 137 -14.99 34.61 5.85
N THR A 138 -14.46 35.46 4.97
CA THR A 138 -13.02 35.55 4.67
C THR A 138 -12.21 36.00 5.86
N LYS A 139 -12.63 37.07 6.55
CA LYS A 139 -11.97 37.56 7.77
C LYS A 139 -12.08 36.55 8.91
N PHE A 140 -13.27 35.98 9.13
CA PHE A 140 -13.50 35.07 10.25
C PHE A 140 -12.70 33.77 10.11
N PHE A 141 -12.76 33.11 8.95
CA PHE A 141 -12.03 31.85 8.72
C PHE A 141 -10.59 32.03 8.21
N LYS A 142 -10.08 33.26 8.15
CA LYS A 142 -8.77 33.61 7.56
C LYS A 142 -8.55 32.99 6.15
N VAL A 143 -9.58 33.02 5.30
CA VAL A 143 -9.51 32.50 3.92
C VAL A 143 -9.49 33.65 2.91
N LYS A 144 -8.75 33.48 1.80
CA LYS A 144 -8.56 34.53 0.80
C LYS A 144 -9.87 34.90 0.09
N TYR A 145 -10.59 33.91 -0.42
CA TYR A 145 -11.96 34.06 -0.92
C TYR A 145 -12.80 32.82 -0.61
N TYR A 146 -14.10 33.03 -0.48
CA TYR A 146 -15.09 31.98 -0.25
C TYR A 146 -16.26 32.17 -1.22
N CYS A 147 -16.79 31.08 -1.79
CA CYS A 147 -17.98 31.12 -2.64
C CYS A 147 -19.12 30.38 -1.94
N VAL A 148 -20.17 31.10 -1.56
CA VAL A 148 -21.33 30.55 -0.85
C VAL A 148 -22.14 29.58 -1.72
N SER A 149 -22.29 29.86 -3.02
CA SER A 149 -23.01 28.92 -3.90
C SER A 149 -22.31 27.58 -4.05
N CYS A 150 -20.97 27.57 -4.17
CA CYS A 150 -20.21 26.34 -4.34
C CYS A 150 -19.70 25.73 -3.03
N GLU A 151 -19.80 26.44 -1.90
CA GLU A 151 -19.33 26.01 -0.57
C GLU A 151 -17.85 25.64 -0.56
N VAL A 152 -17.03 26.42 -1.27
CA VAL A 152 -15.59 26.18 -1.38
C VAL A 152 -14.80 27.48 -1.28
N THR A 153 -13.60 27.36 -0.71
CA THR A 153 -12.58 28.42 -0.74
C THR A 153 -11.87 28.43 -2.09
N TYR A 154 -11.32 29.59 -2.44
CA TYR A 154 -10.49 29.74 -3.64
C TYR A 154 -9.51 30.89 -3.48
N ASP A 155 -8.38 30.82 -4.18
CA ASP A 155 -7.32 31.84 -4.07
C ASP A 155 -7.43 32.91 -5.17
N ARG A 156 -8.06 32.54 -6.28
CA ARG A 156 -8.14 33.30 -7.54
C ARG A 156 -9.43 32.91 -8.27
N SER A 157 -10.20 33.89 -8.75
CA SER A 157 -11.51 33.66 -9.38
C SER A 157 -11.42 32.87 -10.70
N GLU A 158 -10.28 32.96 -11.39
CA GLU A 158 -9.97 32.23 -12.62
C GLU A 158 -9.88 30.72 -12.40
N ARG A 159 -9.44 30.30 -11.20
CA ARG A 159 -9.29 28.88 -10.82
C ARG A 159 -10.57 28.26 -10.26
N HIS A 160 -11.61 29.06 -10.03
CA HIS A 160 -12.89 28.60 -9.52
C HIS A 160 -13.66 27.76 -10.56
N ARG A 161 -14.60 26.93 -10.11
CA ARG A 161 -15.34 25.96 -10.96
C ARG A 161 -16.10 26.67 -12.09
N MET A 162 -16.02 26.13 -13.30
CA MET A 162 -16.68 26.70 -14.49
C MET A 162 -18.20 26.58 -14.43
N GLU A 163 -18.70 25.63 -13.64
CA GLU A 163 -20.13 25.36 -13.42
C GLU A 163 -20.73 26.27 -12.32
N CYS A 164 -19.93 27.11 -11.66
CA CYS A 164 -20.43 28.01 -10.64
C CYS A 164 -21.41 29.03 -11.23
N LYS A 165 -22.60 29.11 -10.63
CA LYS A 165 -23.69 30.00 -11.07
C LYS A 165 -23.39 31.48 -10.84
N GLU A 166 -22.51 31.80 -9.89
CA GLU A 166 -22.11 33.17 -9.56
C GLU A 166 -20.88 33.63 -10.34
N ARG A 167 -20.44 32.83 -11.34
CA ARG A 167 -19.22 33.06 -12.12
C ARG A 167 -19.54 33.35 -13.57
N CYS A 168 -18.93 34.38 -14.13
CA CYS A 168 -18.90 34.52 -15.58
C CYS A 168 -17.95 33.48 -16.20
N LYS A 169 -18.46 32.64 -17.12
CA LYS A 169 -17.65 31.63 -17.84
C LYS A 169 -16.55 32.24 -18.72
N ASN A 170 -16.74 33.49 -19.13
CA ASN A 170 -15.86 34.19 -20.06
C ASN A 170 -14.76 34.99 -19.35
N CYS A 171 -15.13 35.92 -18.47
CA CYS A 171 -14.19 36.79 -17.76
C CYS A 171 -13.82 36.32 -16.34
N CYS A 172 -14.37 35.20 -15.87
CA CYS A 172 -14.10 34.59 -14.56
C CYS A 172 -14.43 35.46 -13.33
N ARG A 173 -15.05 36.63 -13.50
CA ARG A 173 -15.53 37.47 -12.38
C ARG A 173 -16.67 36.77 -11.64
N MET A 174 -16.78 37.05 -10.34
CA MET A 174 -17.60 36.33 -9.37
C MET A 174 -18.53 37.27 -8.60
N GLY A 175 -19.66 36.75 -8.12
CA GLY A 175 -20.52 37.40 -7.12
C GLY A 175 -21.78 38.03 -7.71
N PHE A 176 -22.35 39.00 -7.00
CA PHE A 176 -23.54 39.72 -7.42
C PHE A 176 -23.33 40.41 -8.78
N GLY A 177 -24.30 40.27 -9.70
CA GLY A 177 -24.21 40.77 -11.06
C GLY A 177 -23.50 39.85 -12.06
N PHE A 178 -23.12 38.63 -11.65
CA PHE A 178 -22.55 37.60 -12.52
C PHE A 178 -23.44 36.34 -12.61
N PRO A 179 -23.50 35.65 -13.77
CA PRO A 179 -22.72 35.85 -15.00
C PRO A 179 -22.98 37.20 -15.67
N CYS A 180 -21.99 37.72 -16.41
CA CYS A 180 -22.12 39.01 -17.11
C CYS A 180 -23.39 39.01 -17.96
N LYS A 181 -24.19 40.08 -17.85
CA LYS A 181 -25.40 40.24 -18.65
C LYS A 181 -25.04 40.38 -20.13
N ASP A 182 -25.93 39.88 -20.97
CA ASP A 182 -25.88 40.08 -22.41
C ASP A 182 -26.36 41.50 -22.71
N GLU A 183 -25.50 42.32 -23.31
CA GLU A 183 -25.80 43.71 -23.70
C GLU A 183 -26.00 43.81 -25.23
N GLY A 184 -26.10 42.68 -25.94
CA GLY A 184 -26.34 42.65 -27.38
C GLY A 184 -25.12 42.94 -28.26
N VAL A 185 -23.91 43.05 -27.69
CA VAL A 185 -22.67 43.37 -28.43
C VAL A 185 -21.84 42.12 -28.65
N GLU A 186 -21.62 41.66 -29.90
CA GLU A 186 -20.79 40.47 -30.18
C GLU A 186 -19.31 40.84 -30.41
N ILE A 187 -18.45 40.50 -29.46
CA ILE A 187 -17.00 40.74 -29.52
C ILE A 187 -16.26 39.40 -29.60
N TYR A 188 -15.39 39.23 -30.59
CA TYR A 188 -14.58 38.03 -30.79
C TYR A 188 -13.12 38.25 -30.38
N CYS A 189 -12.56 37.32 -29.59
CA CYS A 189 -11.15 37.32 -29.23
C CYS A 189 -10.36 36.34 -30.10
N GLU A 190 -9.46 36.85 -30.95
CA GLU A 190 -8.64 36.04 -31.85
C GLU A 190 -7.57 35.20 -31.12
N GLU A 191 -7.07 35.67 -29.96
CA GLU A 191 -6.03 34.97 -29.19
C GLU A 191 -6.53 33.68 -28.52
N CYS A 192 -7.77 33.68 -28.00
CA CYS A 192 -8.34 32.57 -27.24
C CYS A 192 -9.55 31.91 -27.91
N ASN A 193 -10.00 32.41 -29.07
CA ASN A 193 -11.13 31.94 -29.86
C ASN A 193 -12.49 31.97 -29.12
N ARG A 194 -12.70 32.95 -28.22
CA ARG A 194 -13.94 33.11 -27.45
C ARG A 194 -14.79 34.27 -27.96
N LYS A 195 -16.11 34.15 -27.77
CA LYS A 195 -17.10 35.20 -28.05
C LYS A 195 -17.61 35.80 -26.74
N PHE A 196 -17.74 37.11 -26.71
CA PHE A 196 -18.20 37.91 -25.59
C PHE A 196 -19.42 38.72 -26.02
N ARG A 197 -20.34 38.96 -25.07
CA ARG A 197 -21.61 39.66 -25.33
C ARG A 197 -21.75 41.00 -24.59
N ASN A 198 -20.63 41.50 -24.08
CA ASN A 198 -20.51 42.63 -23.17
C ASN A 198 -19.05 43.12 -23.21
N GLU A 199 -18.85 44.41 -23.44
CA GLU A 199 -17.52 45.03 -23.58
C GLU A 199 -16.71 44.94 -22.28
N GLY A 200 -17.34 45.22 -21.13
CA GLY A 200 -16.72 45.05 -19.82
C GLY A 200 -16.32 43.60 -19.52
N CYS A 201 -17.00 42.61 -20.09
CA CYS A 201 -16.63 41.19 -20.00
C CYS A 201 -15.37 40.89 -20.83
N PHE A 202 -15.27 41.45 -22.04
CA PHE A 202 -14.12 41.30 -22.93
C PHE A 202 -12.85 41.95 -22.33
N GLU A 203 -12.95 43.18 -21.84
CA GLU A 203 -11.81 43.90 -21.26
C GLU A 203 -11.28 43.23 -19.99
N ALA A 204 -12.18 42.77 -19.11
CA ALA A 204 -11.79 42.02 -17.92
C ALA A 204 -11.13 40.67 -18.27
N HIS A 205 -11.58 40.02 -19.34
CA HIS A 205 -10.97 38.81 -19.86
C HIS A 205 -9.56 39.07 -20.40
N LYS A 206 -9.38 40.11 -21.22
CA LYS A 206 -8.10 40.43 -21.88
C LYS A 206 -6.98 40.67 -20.87
N LYS A 207 -7.29 41.31 -19.74
CA LYS A 207 -6.32 41.60 -18.67
C LYS A 207 -5.72 40.37 -17.96
N LYS A 208 -6.48 39.27 -17.81
CA LYS A 208 -6.06 38.14 -16.94
C LYS A 208 -6.37 36.74 -17.45
N VAL A 209 -7.44 36.56 -18.21
CA VAL A 209 -8.00 35.23 -18.52
C VAL A 209 -7.56 34.72 -19.89
N CYS A 210 -7.31 35.61 -20.86
CA CYS A 210 -6.96 35.26 -22.24
C CYS A 210 -5.80 34.26 -22.34
N GLN A 211 -4.73 34.52 -21.59
CA GLN A 211 -3.53 33.68 -21.60
C GLN A 211 -3.68 32.36 -20.84
N LEU A 212 -4.70 32.22 -19.98
CA LEU A 212 -4.88 31.06 -19.11
C LEU A 212 -5.74 29.97 -19.73
N CYS A 213 -6.74 30.33 -20.54
CA CYS A 213 -7.72 29.38 -21.05
C CYS A 213 -8.12 29.70 -22.49
N LYS A 214 -8.01 28.72 -23.39
CA LYS A 214 -8.36 28.85 -24.82
C LYS A 214 -9.57 27.97 -25.16
N LYS A 215 -10.25 28.29 -26.26
CA LYS A 215 -11.30 27.45 -26.87
C LYS A 215 -10.70 26.70 -28.05
N CYS A 216 -10.85 25.38 -28.06
CA CYS A 216 -10.38 24.54 -29.15
C CYS A 216 -11.22 24.79 -30.42
N LYS A 217 -10.57 25.02 -31.57
CA LYS A 217 -11.25 25.24 -32.86
C LYS A 217 -11.96 23.98 -33.37
N LYS A 218 -11.44 22.78 -33.05
CA LYS A 218 -11.98 21.49 -33.54
C LYS A 218 -13.19 21.02 -32.75
N CYS A 219 -13.08 20.96 -31.41
CA CYS A 219 -14.13 20.39 -30.55
C CYS A 219 -14.95 21.45 -29.77
N GLY A 220 -14.58 22.73 -29.85
CA GLY A 220 -15.25 23.81 -29.14
C GLY A 220 -15.04 23.83 -27.61
N ALA A 221 -14.31 22.87 -27.04
CA ALA A 221 -14.08 22.77 -25.60
C ALA A 221 -13.13 23.87 -25.10
N LEU A 222 -13.38 24.34 -23.87
CA LEU A 222 -12.47 25.23 -23.15
C LEU A 222 -11.40 24.40 -22.43
N TYR A 223 -10.13 24.72 -22.64
CA TYR A 223 -9.00 24.07 -21.99
C TYR A 223 -8.02 25.11 -21.44
N ARG A 224 -7.23 24.74 -20.43
CA ARG A 224 -6.18 25.63 -19.88
C ARG A 224 -4.94 25.52 -20.76
N THR A 225 -4.23 26.63 -20.98
CA THR A 225 -3.04 26.67 -21.84
C THR A 225 -1.87 25.81 -21.35
N ARG A 226 -1.81 25.56 -20.03
CA ARG A 226 -0.82 24.65 -19.42
C ARG A 226 -1.16 23.17 -19.56
N ASP A 227 -2.42 22.83 -19.87
CA ASP A 227 -2.87 21.44 -20.00
C ASP A 227 -2.83 21.06 -21.50
N ILE A 228 -2.29 19.90 -21.84
CA ILE A 228 -2.31 19.43 -23.23
C ILE A 228 -3.71 18.88 -23.54
N HIS A 229 -4.39 19.50 -24.50
CA HIS A 229 -5.75 19.14 -24.89
C HIS A 229 -5.76 18.14 -26.07
N THR A 230 -6.37 16.97 -25.85
CA THR A 230 -6.71 16.00 -26.90
C THR A 230 -8.22 16.07 -27.18
N CYS A 231 -8.62 16.20 -28.45
CA CYS A 231 -10.05 16.20 -28.81
C CYS A 231 -10.67 14.81 -28.58
N GLY A 232 -11.85 14.76 -27.93
CA GLY A 232 -12.59 13.51 -27.68
C GLY A 232 -12.30 12.83 -26.33
N GLU A 233 -11.26 13.24 -25.61
CA GLU A 233 -10.93 12.69 -24.28
C GLU A 233 -11.39 13.62 -23.16
N LYS A 234 -11.85 13.05 -22.04
CA LYS A 234 -12.21 13.79 -20.82
C LYS A 234 -11.33 13.30 -19.67
N PHE A 235 -10.84 14.24 -18.86
CA PHE A 235 -10.11 13.90 -17.64
C PHE A 235 -11.05 13.24 -16.64
N CYS A 236 -10.74 12.00 -16.23
CA CYS A 236 -11.52 11.30 -15.22
C CYS A 236 -10.90 11.50 -13.83
N LYS A 237 -11.64 12.19 -12.95
CA LYS A 237 -11.22 12.42 -11.56
C LYS A 237 -11.18 11.16 -10.68
N ARG A 238 -11.61 9.99 -11.18
CA ARG A 238 -11.59 8.73 -10.43
C ARG A 238 -10.29 7.96 -10.66
N CYS A 239 -9.96 7.70 -11.92
CA CYS A 239 -8.72 7.03 -12.29
C CYS A 239 -7.56 8.00 -12.50
N MET A 240 -7.82 9.30 -12.52
CA MET A 240 -6.84 10.37 -12.68
C MET A 240 -6.11 10.32 -14.03
N VAL A 241 -6.80 9.83 -15.08
CA VAL A 241 -6.30 9.67 -16.46
C VAL A 241 -7.32 10.25 -17.46
N TYR A 242 -6.85 10.70 -18.63
CA TYR A 242 -7.71 11.09 -19.76
C TYR A 242 -8.16 9.85 -20.53
N HIS A 243 -9.45 9.74 -20.80
CA HIS A 243 -9.97 8.70 -21.67
C HIS A 243 -11.29 9.15 -22.33
N PRO A 244 -11.69 8.52 -23.44
CA PRO A 244 -13.03 8.66 -24.02
C PRO A 244 -14.15 8.42 -23.00
N GLU A 245 -15.32 9.00 -23.25
CA GLU A 245 -16.49 8.88 -22.39
C GLU A 245 -16.86 7.39 -22.17
N ARG A 246 -17.00 6.97 -20.90
CA ARG A 246 -17.29 5.58 -20.43
C ARG A 246 -16.13 4.57 -20.38
N GLN A 247 -14.87 4.96 -20.60
CA GLN A 247 -13.71 4.06 -20.46
C GLN A 247 -13.07 4.02 -19.05
N CYS A 248 -13.78 4.47 -18.01
CA CYS A 248 -13.33 4.32 -16.62
C CYS A 248 -13.87 3.04 -16.00
N PHE A 249 -13.02 2.01 -15.90
CA PHE A 249 -13.38 0.73 -15.26
C PHE A 249 -13.25 0.76 -13.74
N ILE A 250 -12.75 1.86 -13.16
CA ILE A 250 -12.69 2.05 -11.71
C ILE A 250 -14.09 2.36 -11.19
N LYS A 251 -14.73 1.32 -10.63
CA LYS A 251 -16.02 1.46 -9.94
C LYS A 251 -15.85 2.43 -8.77
N LYS A 252 -16.82 3.35 -8.63
CA LYS A 252 -16.95 4.14 -7.41
C LYS A 252 -17.08 3.14 -6.27
N THR A 253 -16.21 3.22 -5.27
CA THR A 253 -16.42 2.42 -4.06
C THR A 253 -17.82 2.77 -3.55
N LYS A 254 -18.68 1.77 -3.37
CA LYS A 254 -19.89 1.98 -2.59
C LYS A 254 -19.36 2.40 -1.22
N ILE A 255 -19.59 3.65 -0.84
CA ILE A 255 -19.32 4.10 0.52
C ILE A 255 -20.10 3.13 1.39
N ARG A 256 -19.39 2.25 2.11
CA ARG A 256 -20.05 1.37 3.07
C ARG A 256 -20.79 2.30 4.03
N PRO A 257 -22.13 2.26 4.11
CA PRO A 257 -22.82 3.00 5.14
C PRO A 257 -22.35 2.43 6.47
N ASN A 258 -21.68 3.26 7.27
CA ASN A 258 -21.06 2.95 8.54
C ASN A 258 -20.07 1.77 8.49
N LEU A 259 -18.77 2.08 8.39
CA LEU A 259 -17.78 1.20 9.03
C LEU A 259 -18.26 0.96 10.47
N PRO A 260 -18.19 -0.28 11.01
CA PRO A 260 -18.52 -0.50 12.41
C PRO A 260 -17.73 0.49 13.25
N ARG A 261 -18.36 1.10 14.26
CA ARG A 261 -17.67 1.98 15.20
C ARG A 261 -16.59 1.13 15.88
N TYR A 262 -15.33 1.36 15.53
CA TYR A 262 -14.19 0.67 16.14
C TYR A 262 -13.37 1.65 16.98
N ARG A 263 -12.86 1.13 18.09
CA ARG A 263 -11.85 1.76 18.95
C ARG A 263 -10.47 1.40 18.39
N ILE A 264 -9.56 2.36 18.41
CA ILE A 264 -8.16 2.18 18.04
C ILE A 264 -7.39 2.43 19.31
N VAL A 265 -6.69 1.41 19.78
CA VAL A 265 -5.77 1.56 20.90
C VAL A 265 -4.38 1.30 20.36
N ALA A 266 -3.54 2.33 20.39
CA ALA A 266 -2.11 2.22 20.15
C ALA A 266 -1.45 2.08 21.52
N TYR A 267 -0.62 1.07 21.71
CA TYR A 267 0.10 0.91 22.96
C TYR A 267 1.49 0.40 22.67
N ASP A 268 2.37 0.67 23.62
CA ASP A 268 3.72 0.14 23.65
C ASP A 268 4.03 -0.24 25.10
N LEU A 269 4.96 -1.18 25.26
CA LEU A 269 5.35 -1.65 26.58
C LEU A 269 6.85 -1.87 26.63
N GLU A 270 7.41 -1.58 27.79
CA GLU A 270 8.80 -1.80 28.11
C GLU A 270 8.90 -2.89 29.17
N THR A 271 10.01 -3.64 29.12
CA THR A 271 10.21 -4.82 29.96
C THR A 271 11.57 -4.79 30.63
N THR A 272 11.63 -5.19 31.89
CA THR A 272 12.87 -5.64 32.54
C THR A 272 13.05 -7.14 32.24
N VAL A 273 14.29 -7.58 32.02
CA VAL A 273 14.62 -9.01 31.92
C VAL A 273 15.03 -9.53 33.29
N LEU A 274 14.26 -10.46 33.85
CA LEU A 274 14.54 -11.15 35.12
C LEU A 274 14.69 -12.65 34.83
N ASN A 275 15.88 -13.22 35.11
CA ASN A 275 16.20 -14.63 34.83
C ASN A 275 15.94 -15.08 33.38
N GLY A 276 16.07 -14.15 32.40
CA GLY A 276 15.80 -14.42 30.99
C GLY A 276 14.32 -14.29 30.57
N GLU A 277 13.41 -14.04 31.51
CA GLU A 277 12.00 -13.75 31.24
C GLU A 277 11.75 -12.24 31.22
N HIS A 278 11.05 -11.77 30.18
CA HIS A 278 10.66 -10.38 30.06
C HIS A 278 9.44 -10.11 30.93
N GLN A 279 9.59 -9.22 31.91
CA GLN A 279 8.51 -8.75 32.76
C GLN A 279 8.21 -7.30 32.40
N PRO A 280 6.99 -6.99 31.92
CA PRO A 280 6.61 -5.61 31.63
C PRO A 280 6.70 -4.75 32.88
N ASN A 281 7.45 -3.65 32.76
CA ASN A 281 7.66 -2.69 33.85
C ASN A 281 7.01 -1.34 33.55
N LEU A 282 6.66 -1.08 32.28
CA LEU A 282 5.92 0.09 31.85
C LEU A 282 5.03 -0.27 30.66
N VAL A 283 3.79 0.24 30.68
CA VAL A 283 2.88 0.19 29.53
C VAL A 283 2.38 1.60 29.27
N SER A 284 2.51 2.09 28.05
CA SER A 284 1.87 3.33 27.61
C SER A 284 0.84 3.01 26.53
N ALA A 285 -0.34 3.63 26.61
CA ALA A 285 -1.41 3.40 25.67
C ALA A 285 -2.18 4.68 25.35
N ALA A 286 -2.64 4.79 24.12
CA ALA A 286 -3.50 5.84 23.62
C ALA A 286 -4.72 5.24 22.93
N VAL A 287 -5.91 5.72 23.30
CA VAL A 287 -7.19 5.30 22.73
C VAL A 287 -7.81 6.41 21.90
N THR A 288 -8.29 6.05 20.72
CA THR A 288 -9.19 6.87 19.93
C THR A 288 -10.25 5.99 19.28
N CYS A 289 -11.17 6.56 18.51
CA CYS A 289 -12.13 5.77 17.76
C CYS A 289 -12.28 6.32 16.35
N SER A 290 -12.90 5.52 15.48
CA SER A 290 -13.29 5.92 14.12
C SER A 290 -14.13 7.20 14.03
N VAL A 291 -14.71 7.70 15.15
CA VAL A 291 -15.47 8.96 15.23
C VAL A 291 -14.61 10.12 15.73
N CYS A 292 -13.83 9.94 16.80
CA CYS A 292 -12.97 10.98 17.36
C CYS A 292 -11.75 11.28 16.48
N ALA A 293 -11.20 10.26 15.82
CA ALA A 293 -10.06 10.38 14.91
C ALA A 293 -8.90 11.24 15.44
N GLY A 294 -8.59 11.09 16.74
CA GLY A 294 -7.55 11.84 17.44
C GLY A 294 -8.00 13.13 18.15
N GLU A 295 -9.27 13.55 18.05
CA GLU A 295 -9.78 14.72 18.75
C GLU A 295 -10.17 14.40 20.21
N GLU A 296 -9.77 15.27 21.14
CA GLU A 296 -10.20 15.24 22.55
C GLU A 296 -11.63 15.78 22.67
N LYS A 297 -12.59 14.86 22.56
CA LYS A 297 -14.03 15.08 22.75
C LYS A 297 -14.60 13.93 23.57
N GLU A 298 -15.59 14.21 24.40
CA GLU A 298 -16.41 13.19 25.06
C GLU A 298 -17.01 12.25 24.02
N CYS A 299 -16.83 10.95 24.21
CA CYS A 299 -17.24 9.97 23.24
C CYS A 299 -17.60 8.65 23.92
N GLU A 300 -18.83 8.21 23.71
CA GLU A 300 -19.35 6.91 24.18
C GLU A 300 -18.47 5.72 23.75
N ILE A 301 -17.76 5.83 22.61
CA ILE A 301 -16.88 4.78 22.10
C ILE A 301 -15.49 4.86 22.74
N CYS A 302 -15.00 6.02 23.15
CA CYS A 302 -13.68 6.15 23.79
C CYS A 302 -13.75 6.07 25.33
N GLY A 303 -14.95 6.14 25.91
CA GLY A 303 -15.16 6.19 27.35
C GLY A 303 -14.96 7.59 27.95
N GLU A 304 -15.32 7.74 29.22
CA GLU A 304 -15.00 8.90 30.06
C GLU A 304 -13.63 8.67 30.71
N GLY A 305 -12.71 9.64 30.59
CA GLY A 305 -11.37 9.55 31.18
C GLY A 305 -10.22 9.90 30.22
N PRO A 306 -8.95 9.76 30.67
CA PRO A 306 -7.77 10.10 29.88
C PRO A 306 -7.65 9.21 28.64
N LYS A 307 -7.51 9.82 27.46
CA LYS A 307 -7.29 9.08 26.20
C LYS A 307 -5.87 8.57 26.04
N ARG A 308 -4.98 8.93 26.96
CA ARG A 308 -3.62 8.42 27.07
C ARG A 308 -3.40 8.01 28.51
N MET A 309 -2.86 6.82 28.69
CA MET A 309 -2.58 6.24 29.98
C MET A 309 -1.17 5.67 29.97
N THR A 310 -0.46 5.82 31.06
CA THR A 310 0.81 5.16 31.31
C THR A 310 0.73 4.48 32.67
N TRP A 311 1.14 3.23 32.74
CA TRP A 311 1.27 2.46 33.97
C TRP A 311 2.72 2.06 34.13
N SER A 312 3.36 2.50 35.20
CA SER A 312 4.80 2.31 35.42
C SER A 312 5.08 1.77 36.81
N MET A 313 5.93 0.75 36.90
CA MET A 313 6.48 0.29 38.18
C MET A 313 7.29 1.40 38.88
N ALA A 314 7.93 2.30 38.12
CA ALA A 314 8.65 3.45 38.68
C ALA A 314 7.72 4.45 39.40
N GLU A 315 6.43 4.44 39.06
CA GLU A 315 5.39 5.27 39.67
C GLU A 315 4.56 4.51 40.73
N GLY A 316 5.00 3.32 41.12
CA GLY A 316 4.38 2.51 42.18
C GLY A 316 3.28 1.55 41.73
N VAL A 317 3.09 1.34 40.41
CA VAL A 317 2.14 0.33 39.89
C VAL A 317 2.74 -1.07 40.04
N ILE A 318 2.05 -1.95 40.78
CA ILE A 318 2.53 -3.31 41.09
C ILE A 318 2.56 -4.20 39.84
N ASP A 319 1.52 -4.14 39.00
CA ASP A 319 1.44 -4.87 37.73
C ASP A 319 0.85 -3.98 36.62
N PRO A 320 1.73 -3.38 35.78
CA PRO A 320 1.30 -2.57 34.65
C PRO A 320 0.45 -3.31 33.62
N MET A 321 0.64 -4.63 33.45
CA MET A 321 -0.07 -5.42 32.44
C MET A 321 -1.50 -5.73 32.85
N SER A 322 -1.72 -6.17 34.09
CA SER A 322 -3.08 -6.39 34.58
C SER A 322 -3.89 -5.10 34.52
N SER A 323 -3.28 -3.99 34.95
CA SER A 323 -3.89 -2.65 34.89
C SER A 323 -4.26 -2.22 33.45
N PHE A 324 -3.38 -2.53 32.50
CA PHE A 324 -3.61 -2.27 31.08
C PHE A 324 -4.68 -3.17 30.46
N VAL A 325 -4.68 -4.47 30.78
CA VAL A 325 -5.67 -5.44 30.29
C VAL A 325 -7.06 -5.11 30.84
N ASP A 326 -7.17 -4.75 32.12
CA ASP A 326 -8.42 -4.27 32.72
C ASP A 326 -8.93 -3.02 32.01
N TRP A 327 -8.03 -2.11 31.62
CA TRP A 327 -8.37 -0.91 30.84
C TRP A 327 -8.80 -1.22 29.40
N ILE A 328 -8.25 -2.27 28.79
CA ILE A 328 -8.51 -2.70 27.41
C ILE A 328 -9.84 -3.43 27.23
N MET A 329 -10.20 -4.32 28.16
CA MET A 329 -11.15 -5.43 27.95
C MET A 329 -12.61 -4.97 27.71
N GLY A 330 -12.82 -3.69 27.39
CA GLY A 330 -14.00 -3.11 26.73
C GLY A 330 -13.88 -2.90 25.21
N ASP A 331 -13.45 -3.92 24.45
CA ASP A 331 -13.60 -4.15 22.97
C ASP A 331 -12.58 -3.60 21.91
N PHE A 332 -11.94 -4.58 21.22
CA PHE A 332 -11.35 -4.76 19.84
C PHE A 332 -10.29 -3.83 19.18
N TRP A 333 -9.43 -4.43 18.31
CA TRP A 333 -8.05 -4.01 17.95
C TRP A 333 -7.68 -3.96 16.45
N LEU A 334 -6.63 -3.20 16.07
CA LEU A 334 -5.98 -3.20 14.74
C LEU A 334 -4.46 -2.88 14.84
N LEU A 335 -3.59 -3.64 14.14
CA LEU A 335 -2.11 -3.51 14.16
C LEU A 335 -1.53 -3.06 12.80
N SER A 336 -0.44 -2.30 12.83
CA SER A 336 0.33 -1.83 11.66
C SER A 336 1.70 -2.52 11.59
N GLN A 337 2.21 -2.80 10.38
CA GLN A 337 3.50 -3.48 10.15
C GLN A 337 4.52 -2.54 9.47
N ASN A 338 5.24 -1.74 10.26
CA ASN A 338 6.47 -1.05 9.86
C ASN A 338 7.37 -0.84 11.09
N PRO A 339 8.71 -0.77 10.95
CA PRO A 339 9.59 -0.29 12.01
C PRO A 339 9.22 1.15 12.39
N LEU A 340 9.02 1.40 13.68
CA LEU A 340 8.46 2.67 14.17
C LEU A 340 9.37 3.88 13.88
N ALA A 341 10.68 3.69 13.94
CA ALA A 341 11.69 4.73 13.71
C ALA A 341 11.60 5.40 12.33
N GLU A 342 11.10 4.69 11.32
CA GLU A 342 11.02 5.20 9.95
C GLU A 342 9.70 5.95 9.68
N LEU A 343 8.68 5.79 10.53
CA LEU A 343 7.33 6.32 10.30
C LEU A 343 7.24 7.85 10.31
N PRO A 344 7.91 8.60 11.21
CA PRO A 344 7.83 10.07 11.21
C PRO A 344 8.32 10.67 9.90
N LYS A 345 9.48 10.21 9.41
CA LYS A 345 10.06 10.64 8.13
C LYS A 345 9.25 10.14 6.93
N THR A 346 8.79 8.89 6.99
CA THR A 346 8.03 8.26 5.89
C THR A 346 6.68 8.94 5.70
N LEU A 347 5.98 9.27 6.78
CA LEU A 347 4.64 9.83 6.73
C LEU A 347 4.63 11.37 6.90
N GLU A 348 5.78 12.05 6.95
CA GLU A 348 5.87 13.50 7.22
C GLU A 348 5.10 13.89 8.50
N LEU A 349 5.26 13.12 9.58
CA LEU A 349 4.64 13.44 10.87
C LEU A 349 5.46 14.55 11.54
N ASP A 350 4.78 15.56 12.08
CA ASP A 350 5.38 16.65 12.84
C ASP A 350 5.63 16.18 14.29
N ILE A 351 6.46 15.13 14.42
CA ILE A 351 6.80 14.47 15.69
C ILE A 351 8.32 14.24 15.68
N PRO A 352 9.03 14.47 16.81
CA PRO A 352 10.47 14.24 16.91
C PRO A 352 10.89 12.83 16.47
N ALA A 353 12.12 12.70 15.98
CA ALA A 353 12.69 11.39 15.63
C ALA A 353 12.75 10.48 16.87
N LYS A 354 12.61 9.16 16.65
CA LYS A 354 12.72 8.15 17.71
C LYS A 354 14.05 8.30 18.46
N LEU A 355 13.98 8.38 19.79
CA LEU A 355 15.15 8.53 20.68
C LEU A 355 15.94 7.21 20.78
N TYR A 356 17.21 7.26 21.15
CA TYR A 356 17.99 6.06 21.49
C TYR A 356 17.79 5.73 22.97
N PHE A 357 17.57 4.44 23.31
CA PHE A 357 17.26 4.01 24.67
C PHE A 357 18.24 2.92 25.17
N PRO A 358 18.77 3.01 26.41
CA PRO A 358 19.71 2.04 26.97
C PRO A 358 19.00 0.80 27.50
N HIS A 359 18.60 -0.10 26.59
CA HIS A 359 17.81 -1.30 26.91
C HIS A 359 18.39 -2.19 28.02
N LYS A 360 19.73 -2.31 28.17
CA LYS A 360 20.32 -3.11 29.26
C LYS A 360 20.40 -2.39 30.60
N TYR A 361 20.26 -1.06 30.59
CA TYR A 361 20.19 -0.25 31.81
C TYR A 361 18.78 -0.29 32.43
N ASN A 362 17.77 -0.72 31.68
CA ASN A 362 16.39 -0.89 32.15
C ASN A 362 16.26 -2.08 33.12
N LYS A 363 16.58 -1.83 34.39
CA LYS A 363 16.50 -2.79 35.50
C LYS A 363 15.77 -2.15 36.66
N ASN A 364 14.97 -2.94 37.37
CA ASN A 364 14.20 -2.44 38.52
C ASN A 364 15.10 -1.79 39.59
N ALA A 365 16.33 -2.29 39.74
CA ALA A 365 17.32 -1.75 40.67
C ALA A 365 17.84 -0.34 40.30
N ASN A 366 17.64 0.12 39.07
CA ASN A 366 18.14 1.40 38.57
C ASN A 366 17.08 2.52 38.59
N PHE A 367 15.82 2.22 38.93
CA PHE A 367 14.77 3.24 39.05
C PHE A 367 15.01 4.14 40.27
N GLY A 368 14.74 5.44 40.12
CA GLY A 368 14.91 6.43 41.20
C GLY A 368 16.35 6.92 41.39
N PHE A 369 17.29 6.46 40.56
CA PHE A 369 18.67 6.93 40.52
C PHE A 369 18.89 7.87 39.35
N ARG A 370 19.66 8.94 39.60
CA ARG A 370 19.92 10.03 38.66
C ARG A 370 21.41 10.09 38.36
N LEU A 371 21.77 9.87 37.10
CA LEU A 371 23.14 9.91 36.61
C LEU A 371 23.45 11.29 36.05
N PRO A 372 24.68 11.80 36.26
CA PRO A 372 25.11 13.09 35.71
C PRO A 372 25.41 13.03 34.20
N HIS A 373 25.54 11.83 33.63
CA HIS A 373 25.82 11.57 32.22
C HIS A 373 25.00 10.36 31.74
N LEU A 374 24.97 10.11 30.43
CA LEU A 374 24.28 8.96 29.84
C LEU A 374 24.86 7.62 30.37
N PRO A 375 24.04 6.54 30.44
CA PRO A 375 24.51 5.19 30.73
C PRO A 375 25.57 4.70 29.74
N PRO A 376 26.39 3.69 30.07
CA PRO A 376 27.41 3.18 29.16
C PRO A 376 26.87 2.82 27.77
N LEU A 377 27.62 3.15 26.71
CA LEU A 377 27.24 2.86 25.31
C LEU A 377 26.87 1.38 25.09
N THR A 378 27.50 0.44 25.81
CA THR A 378 27.20 -1.00 25.76
C THR A 378 25.75 -1.33 26.12
N ASP A 379 25.10 -0.48 26.92
CA ASP A 379 23.72 -0.67 27.35
C ASP A 379 22.70 -0.30 26.27
N TYR A 380 23.14 0.40 25.22
CA TYR A 380 22.37 0.71 24.00
C TYR A 380 22.48 -0.40 22.94
N CYS A 381 23.17 -1.50 23.24
CA CYS A 381 23.32 -2.67 22.37
C CYS A 381 23.88 -2.37 20.95
N PRO A 382 25.01 -1.64 20.82
CA PRO A 382 25.60 -1.30 19.51
C PRO A 382 25.90 -2.53 18.66
N ASP A 383 26.32 -3.64 19.27
CA ASP A 383 26.64 -4.91 18.60
C ASP A 383 25.47 -5.54 17.82
N ASN A 384 24.23 -5.16 18.17
CA ASN A 384 23.01 -5.66 17.53
C ASN A 384 22.51 -4.74 16.40
N LEU A 385 23.19 -3.60 16.17
CA LEU A 385 22.84 -2.64 15.14
C LEU A 385 23.61 -2.93 13.84
N ARG A 386 23.11 -2.39 12.72
CA ARG A 386 23.89 -2.34 11.48
C ARG A 386 24.96 -1.27 11.61
N GLU A 387 26.09 -1.46 10.93
CA GLU A 387 27.25 -0.57 10.97
C GLU A 387 26.89 0.91 10.76
N GLU A 388 26.06 1.24 9.75
CA GLU A 388 25.61 2.62 9.50
C GLU A 388 24.78 3.21 10.66
N THR A 389 23.95 2.39 11.31
CA THR A 389 23.13 2.82 12.45
C THR A 389 23.96 2.91 13.72
N CYS A 390 24.94 2.02 13.89
CA CYS A 390 25.92 2.05 14.98
C CYS A 390 26.74 3.34 14.94
N ALA A 391 27.25 3.71 13.77
CA ALA A 391 27.98 4.97 13.59
C ALA A 391 27.14 6.21 13.94
N LYS A 392 25.83 6.19 13.63
CA LYS A 392 24.90 7.27 14.02
C LYS A 392 24.66 7.30 15.54
N LEU A 393 24.50 6.13 16.17
CA LEU A 393 24.37 6.01 17.62
C LEU A 393 25.63 6.54 18.32
N GLU A 394 26.82 6.12 17.90
CA GLU A 394 28.10 6.55 18.48
C GLU A 394 28.28 8.06 18.37
N LYS A 395 27.96 8.64 17.20
CA LYS A 395 28.00 10.08 17.02
C LYS A 395 27.03 10.80 17.97
N TRP A 396 25.77 10.36 18.04
CA TRP A 396 24.78 10.95 18.94
C TRP A 396 25.20 10.80 20.41
N TYR A 397 25.71 9.64 20.81
CA TYR A 397 26.15 9.35 22.17
C TYR A 397 27.26 10.30 22.60
N ASN A 398 28.27 10.51 21.75
CA ASN A 398 29.38 11.41 22.03
C ASN A 398 28.91 12.88 22.12
N GLU A 399 27.96 13.29 21.29
CA GLU A 399 27.38 14.64 21.31
C GLU A 399 26.49 14.91 22.53
N ASN A 400 25.92 13.86 23.16
CA ASN A 400 24.94 13.98 24.24
C ASN A 400 25.39 13.35 25.57
N TYR A 401 26.65 12.90 25.68
CA TYR A 401 27.14 12.14 26.83
C TYR A 401 26.91 12.84 28.18
N GLU A 402 27.14 14.15 28.25
CA GLU A 402 27.00 14.99 29.46
C GLU A 402 25.54 15.28 29.86
N THR A 403 24.56 14.65 29.21
CA THR A 403 23.14 14.84 29.54
C THR A 403 22.78 14.04 30.79
N GLU A 404 22.15 14.69 31.76
CA GLU A 404 21.61 14.05 32.97
C GLU A 404 20.58 12.97 32.59
N PHE A 405 20.66 11.81 33.24
CA PHE A 405 19.82 10.65 32.92
C PHE A 405 19.13 10.10 34.17
N GLU A 406 17.80 10.01 34.13
CA GLU A 406 17.00 9.26 35.10
C GLU A 406 16.16 8.23 34.33
N LEU A 407 16.23 6.97 34.77
CA LEU A 407 15.68 5.85 34.00
C LEU A 407 14.16 5.93 33.87
N GLY A 408 13.42 6.27 34.93
CA GLY A 408 11.96 6.33 34.91
C GLY A 408 11.43 7.40 33.95
N GLU A 409 11.99 8.60 34.00
CA GLU A 409 11.63 9.74 33.16
C GLU A 409 11.94 9.45 31.68
N GLN A 410 13.14 8.95 31.38
CA GLN A 410 13.55 8.65 30.01
C GLN A 410 12.77 7.47 29.41
N LEU A 411 12.48 6.43 30.21
CA LEU A 411 11.65 5.29 29.80
C LEU A 411 10.22 5.74 29.45
N ARG A 412 9.64 6.64 30.26
CA ARG A 412 8.32 7.21 30.00
C ARG A 412 8.29 8.04 28.71
N ILE A 413 9.26 8.96 28.54
CA ILE A 413 9.36 9.81 27.34
C ILE A 413 9.52 8.95 26.07
N TYR A 414 10.37 7.92 26.13
CA TYR A 414 10.60 7.02 25.01
C TYR A 414 9.33 6.26 24.61
N CYS A 415 8.65 5.63 25.57
CA CYS A 415 7.44 4.85 25.31
C CYS A 415 6.25 5.72 24.85
N GLU A 416 6.05 6.89 25.45
CA GLU A 416 5.01 7.84 25.04
C GLU A 416 5.25 8.37 23.61
N SER A 417 6.51 8.62 23.25
CA SER A 417 6.90 9.02 21.90
C SER A 417 6.54 7.93 20.89
N ASP A 418 6.86 6.67 21.20
CA ASP A 418 6.56 5.54 20.31
C ASP A 418 5.04 5.37 20.08
N VAL A 419 4.23 5.46 21.14
CA VAL A 419 2.76 5.44 21.04
C VAL A 419 2.22 6.62 20.22
N ALA A 420 2.78 7.82 20.39
CA ALA A 420 2.39 9.01 19.63
C ALA A 420 2.70 8.86 18.13
N ILE A 421 3.88 8.34 17.77
CA ILE A 421 4.27 8.05 16.39
C ILE A 421 3.32 7.03 15.77
N LEU A 422 3.01 5.94 16.48
CA LEU A 422 2.12 4.88 16.01
C LEU A 422 0.70 5.41 15.76
N MET A 423 0.15 6.16 16.71
CA MET A 423 -1.18 6.75 16.61
C MET A 423 -1.27 7.75 15.44
N ALA A 424 -0.28 8.63 15.31
CA ALA A 424 -0.25 9.62 14.24
C ALA A 424 -0.06 8.97 12.86
N ALA A 425 0.71 7.89 12.76
CA ALA A 425 0.84 7.10 11.54
C ALA A 425 -0.49 6.48 11.10
N VAL A 426 -1.21 5.84 12.03
CA VAL A 426 -2.53 5.24 11.77
C VAL A 426 -3.55 6.31 11.35
N LEU A 427 -3.60 7.44 12.05
CA LEU A 427 -4.52 8.54 11.75
C LEU A 427 -4.21 9.24 10.43
N LYS A 428 -2.93 9.48 10.10
CA LYS A 428 -2.54 10.11 8.84
C LYS A 428 -2.82 9.20 7.65
N ALA A 429 -2.60 7.91 7.81
CA ALA A 429 -2.93 6.91 6.79
C ALA A 429 -4.47 6.80 6.59
N ALA A 430 -5.27 6.97 7.65
CA ALA A 430 -6.74 7.05 7.57
C ALA A 430 -7.26 8.36 6.94
N HIS A 431 -6.61 9.50 7.20
CA HIS A 431 -7.08 10.84 6.78
C HIS A 431 -6.54 11.32 5.43
N GLY A 432 -5.29 11.01 5.08
CA GLY A 432 -4.58 11.59 3.95
C GLY A 432 -4.97 11.02 2.58
N MET A 433 -5.68 9.89 2.54
CA MET A 433 -5.80 9.13 1.30
C MET A 433 -6.99 9.47 0.41
N GLY A 434 -8.11 10.02 0.91
CA GLY A 434 -9.32 10.16 0.08
C GLY A 434 -9.87 8.83 -0.51
N VAL A 435 -9.20 7.71 -0.22
CA VAL A 435 -9.54 6.33 -0.52
C VAL A 435 -9.74 5.69 0.85
N ARG A 436 -11.00 5.67 1.31
CA ARG A 436 -11.42 5.22 2.64
C ARG A 436 -11.22 3.71 2.90
N ASP A 437 -10.50 2.98 2.05
CA ASP A 437 -10.57 1.51 2.00
C ASP A 437 -9.21 0.76 1.93
N VAL A 438 -8.04 1.43 2.02
CA VAL A 438 -6.75 0.76 1.74
C VAL A 438 -6.07 0.13 2.98
N LEU A 439 -6.54 0.40 4.20
CA LEU A 439 -5.86 -0.07 5.43
C LEU A 439 -6.64 -1.13 6.24
N CYS A 440 -7.65 -1.76 5.66
CA CYS A 440 -8.39 -2.82 6.34
C CYS A 440 -8.08 -4.19 5.73
N PRO A 441 -7.33 -5.08 6.41
CA PRO A 441 -7.33 -6.50 6.09
C PRO A 441 -8.60 -7.12 6.69
N GLY A 442 -9.70 -7.15 5.94
CA GLY A 442 -10.88 -7.92 6.38
C GLY A 442 -12.23 -7.55 5.77
N ARG A 443 -12.80 -8.53 5.04
CA ARG A 443 -14.23 -8.83 4.82
C ARG A 443 -15.15 -7.76 4.19
N LEU A 444 -15.84 -8.19 3.12
CA LEU A 444 -17.25 -7.92 2.87
C LEU A 444 -17.85 -9.07 2.04
N GLY A 445 -19.08 -9.45 2.36
CA GLY A 445 -19.73 -10.67 1.90
C GLY A 445 -20.79 -10.52 0.78
N ARG A 446 -21.10 -11.72 0.25
CA ARG A 446 -22.35 -12.30 -0.31
C ARG A 446 -23.16 -11.58 -1.39
N MET A 447 -23.30 -12.25 -2.55
CA MET A 447 -24.56 -12.88 -3.03
C MET A 447 -24.25 -13.94 -4.13
N ALA A 448 -25.13 -14.94 -4.28
CA ALA A 448 -24.93 -16.25 -4.92
C ALA A 448 -25.36 -16.38 -6.40
N CYS A 449 -24.91 -17.43 -7.10
CA CYS A 449 -25.78 -18.49 -7.67
C CYS A 449 -25.07 -19.51 -8.59
N VAL A 450 -25.43 -20.79 -8.38
CA VAL A 450 -25.77 -21.84 -9.37
C VAL A 450 -24.70 -22.31 -10.38
N LEU A 451 -24.35 -23.59 -10.33
CA LEU A 451 -24.77 -24.58 -11.33
C LEU A 451 -24.60 -26.03 -10.81
N ARG A 452 -25.70 -26.78 -10.86
CA ARG A 452 -25.82 -28.24 -10.76
C ARG A 452 -25.81 -28.80 -12.19
N ARG A 453 -25.40 -30.08 -12.30
CA ARG A 453 -25.56 -31.02 -13.45
C ARG A 453 -24.53 -30.76 -14.58
N ILE A 454 -23.89 -31.74 -15.20
CA ILE A 454 -24.29 -33.09 -15.64
C ILE A 454 -23.04 -34.02 -15.64
N TRP A 455 -23.17 -35.28 -15.24
CA TRP A 455 -22.33 -36.36 -15.78
C TRP A 455 -23.21 -37.60 -15.94
N GLU A 456 -23.46 -37.99 -17.18
CA GLU A 456 -24.10 -39.27 -17.53
C GLU A 456 -23.01 -40.31 -17.72
N GLY A 457 -22.72 -41.03 -16.64
CA GLY A 457 -21.92 -42.25 -16.63
C GLY A 457 -22.35 -43.05 -15.40
N ARG A 458 -22.50 -44.38 -15.52
CA ARG A 458 -22.77 -45.23 -14.36
C ARG A 458 -21.62 -45.03 -13.37
N MET A 459 -21.92 -44.42 -12.23
CA MET A 459 -20.95 -44.16 -11.18
C MET A 459 -21.25 -45.13 -10.03
N GLU A 460 -20.35 -46.07 -9.80
CA GLU A 460 -20.37 -46.84 -8.56
C GLU A 460 -19.82 -45.94 -7.44
N GLN A 461 -20.68 -45.59 -6.48
CA GLN A 461 -20.27 -44.87 -5.29
C GLN A 461 -19.68 -45.87 -4.29
N VAL A 462 -18.43 -45.66 -3.93
CA VAL A 462 -17.72 -46.46 -2.92
C VAL A 462 -17.19 -45.49 -1.86
N TRP A 463 -17.29 -45.86 -0.58
CA TRP A 463 -16.78 -45.02 0.49
C TRP A 463 -15.26 -44.90 0.41
N GLU A 464 -14.73 -43.69 0.59
CA GLU A 464 -13.28 -43.43 0.56
C GLU A 464 -12.52 -44.31 1.57
N CYS A 465 -13.12 -44.59 2.72
CA CYS A 465 -12.53 -45.47 3.74
C CYS A 465 -12.43 -46.93 3.28
N ASP A 466 -13.37 -47.40 2.45
CA ASP A 466 -13.36 -48.74 1.89
C ASP A 466 -12.35 -48.85 0.74
N VAL A 467 -12.26 -47.84 -0.12
CA VAL A 467 -11.20 -47.75 -1.13
C VAL A 467 -9.81 -47.68 -0.47
N LYS A 468 -9.63 -46.92 0.61
CA LYS A 468 -8.38 -46.86 1.37
C LYS A 468 -8.02 -48.20 2.03
N LYS A 469 -9.01 -48.97 2.49
CA LYS A 469 -8.79 -50.33 3.01
C LYS A 469 -8.40 -51.30 1.88
N GLU A 470 -9.06 -51.21 0.74
CA GLU A 470 -8.78 -52.04 -0.43
C GLU A 470 -7.41 -51.72 -1.06
N LEU A 471 -7.01 -50.44 -1.15
CA LEU A 471 -5.66 -50.04 -1.59
C LEU A 471 -4.54 -50.56 -0.66
N LYS A 472 -4.83 -50.80 0.62
CA LYS A 472 -3.87 -51.44 1.55
C LYS A 472 -3.77 -52.95 1.32
N ARG A 473 -4.85 -53.59 0.85
CA ARG A 473 -4.95 -55.04 0.67
C ARG A 473 -4.54 -55.49 -0.74
N ASN A 474 -4.91 -54.74 -1.77
CA ASN A 474 -4.69 -55.05 -3.17
C ASN A 474 -3.53 -54.21 -3.75
N LYS A 475 -2.36 -54.84 -3.86
CA LYS A 475 -1.15 -54.20 -4.43
C LYS A 475 -1.29 -53.85 -5.91
N GLU A 476 -2.09 -54.57 -6.69
CA GLU A 476 -2.34 -54.24 -8.10
C GLU A 476 -3.27 -53.03 -8.23
N MET A 477 -4.34 -52.96 -7.43
CA MET A 477 -5.19 -51.77 -7.34
C MET A 477 -4.37 -50.56 -6.92
N LYS A 478 -3.49 -50.72 -5.92
CA LYS A 478 -2.57 -49.66 -5.50
C LYS A 478 -1.65 -49.21 -6.64
N LYS A 479 -1.00 -50.13 -7.34
CA LYS A 479 -0.17 -49.82 -8.52
C LYS A 479 -0.97 -49.18 -9.66
N PHE A 480 -2.22 -49.59 -9.87
CA PHE A 480 -3.12 -49.00 -10.86
C PHE A 480 -3.45 -47.55 -10.51
N PHE A 481 -3.91 -47.28 -9.28
CA PHE A 481 -4.21 -45.92 -8.82
C PHE A 481 -2.97 -45.02 -8.77
N GLU A 482 -1.82 -45.53 -8.33
CA GLU A 482 -0.53 -44.83 -8.39
C GLU A 482 -0.04 -44.60 -9.83
N GLY A 483 -0.52 -45.41 -10.79
CA GLY A 483 -0.20 -45.35 -12.21
C GLY A 483 -1.16 -44.50 -13.05
N VAL A 484 -2.26 -43.98 -12.49
CA VAL A 484 -3.21 -43.10 -13.19
C VAL A 484 -2.63 -41.68 -13.23
N PRO A 485 -2.19 -41.16 -14.39
CA PRO A 485 -1.55 -39.84 -14.48
C PRO A 485 -2.53 -38.66 -14.30
N ASP A 486 -3.84 -38.92 -14.29
CA ASP A 486 -4.88 -37.91 -14.20
C ASP A 486 -5.92 -38.18 -13.10
N GLU A 487 -5.65 -37.68 -11.89
CA GLU A 487 -6.47 -37.85 -10.69
C GLU A 487 -7.81 -37.08 -10.68
N GLY A 488 -8.17 -36.38 -11.77
CA GLY A 488 -9.41 -35.62 -11.86
C GLY A 488 -9.22 -34.16 -12.29
N PRO A 489 -10.18 -33.26 -11.98
CA PRO A 489 -10.14 -31.84 -12.34
C PRO A 489 -8.76 -31.20 -12.15
N ILE A 490 -8.37 -30.31 -13.07
CA ILE A 490 -7.14 -29.54 -12.87
C ILE A 490 -7.33 -28.71 -11.59
N ASN A 491 -6.42 -28.86 -10.63
CA ASN A 491 -6.25 -27.90 -9.56
C ASN A 491 -5.35 -26.76 -10.07
N PRO A 492 -5.87 -25.53 -10.26
CA PRO A 492 -5.06 -24.44 -10.79
C PRO A 492 -3.86 -24.07 -9.91
N ARG A 493 -3.87 -24.43 -8.62
CA ARG A 493 -2.76 -24.20 -7.71
C ARG A 493 -1.54 -25.06 -8.03
N ASP A 494 -1.70 -26.18 -8.73
CA ASP A 494 -0.56 -27.05 -9.11
C ASP A 494 0.35 -26.37 -10.15
N ALA A 495 -0.23 -25.50 -10.99
CA ALA A 495 0.49 -24.68 -11.95
C ALA A 495 0.98 -23.34 -11.36
N TYR A 496 0.57 -23.01 -10.13
CA TYR A 496 0.89 -21.74 -9.51
C TYR A 496 2.27 -21.78 -8.87
N SER A 497 3.26 -21.31 -9.61
CA SER A 497 4.63 -21.12 -9.14
C SER A 497 4.98 -19.64 -8.99
N GLY A 498 5.91 -19.32 -8.09
CA GLY A 498 6.47 -17.98 -7.93
C GLY A 498 7.51 -17.63 -8.99
N GLY A 499 8.37 -16.65 -8.66
CA GLY A 499 9.53 -16.30 -9.48
C GLY A 499 10.61 -17.38 -9.52
N ARG A 500 11.44 -17.36 -10.57
CA ARG A 500 12.60 -18.24 -10.69
C ARG A 500 13.75 -17.71 -9.83
N THR A 501 14.28 -18.54 -8.94
CA THR A 501 15.47 -18.21 -8.14
C THR A 501 16.41 -19.40 -8.03
N MET A 502 17.61 -19.28 -8.59
CA MET A 502 18.68 -20.27 -8.49
C MET A 502 20.03 -19.71 -9.01
N PRO A 503 21.17 -20.22 -8.50
CA PRO A 503 22.45 -20.10 -9.19
C PRO A 503 22.53 -21.04 -10.39
N PHE A 504 23.26 -20.59 -11.41
CA PHE A 504 23.74 -21.35 -12.56
C PHE A 504 25.25 -21.59 -12.50
N CYS A 505 25.98 -20.78 -11.73
CA CYS A 505 27.39 -20.96 -11.42
C CYS A 505 27.64 -20.44 -10.00
N LEU A 506 28.40 -21.18 -9.20
CA LEU A 506 28.63 -20.84 -7.79
C LEU A 506 29.80 -19.87 -7.60
N TYR A 507 30.69 -19.73 -8.58
CA TYR A 507 31.84 -18.83 -8.50
C TYR A 507 32.21 -18.26 -9.87
N ALA A 508 32.46 -16.96 -9.93
CA ALA A 508 33.05 -16.29 -11.08
C ALA A 508 33.92 -15.12 -10.65
N ALA A 509 34.99 -14.87 -11.41
CA ALA A 509 35.87 -13.72 -11.24
C ALA A 509 35.97 -12.94 -12.56
N ALA A 510 35.99 -11.61 -12.46
CA ALA A 510 36.30 -10.74 -13.57
C ALA A 510 37.78 -10.89 -13.97
N SER A 511 38.08 -10.61 -15.23
CA SER A 511 39.44 -10.60 -15.78
C SER A 511 39.63 -9.39 -16.69
N ASP A 512 40.82 -9.23 -17.28
CA ASP A 512 41.09 -8.12 -18.20
C ASP A 512 40.11 -8.07 -19.39
N ASN A 513 39.58 -9.24 -19.79
CA ASN A 513 38.70 -9.40 -20.95
C ASN A 513 37.23 -9.71 -20.57
N VAL A 514 36.94 -9.99 -19.30
CA VAL A 514 35.60 -10.44 -18.84
C VAL A 514 35.11 -9.58 -17.69
N GLU A 515 33.91 -9.05 -17.82
CA GLU A 515 33.22 -8.28 -16.79
C GLU A 515 32.05 -9.07 -16.19
N ILE A 516 31.72 -8.78 -14.92
CA ILE A 516 30.53 -9.31 -14.25
C ILE A 516 29.52 -8.18 -14.11
N SER A 517 28.28 -8.45 -14.52
CA SER A 517 27.19 -7.48 -14.47
C SER A 517 25.99 -8.04 -13.71
N MET A 518 25.34 -7.18 -12.91
CA MET A 518 24.08 -7.47 -12.23
C MET A 518 23.02 -6.45 -12.67
N PHE A 519 21.91 -6.98 -13.18
CA PHE A 519 20.78 -6.21 -13.68
C PHE A 519 19.48 -6.62 -12.97
N ASP A 520 18.57 -5.67 -12.83
CA ASP A 520 17.24 -5.84 -12.25
C ASP A 520 16.17 -5.31 -13.22
N ILE A 521 15.05 -6.04 -13.37
CA ILE A 521 13.92 -5.63 -14.20
C ILE A 521 13.10 -4.60 -13.42
N ILE A 522 12.95 -3.41 -13.99
CA ILE A 522 12.21 -2.32 -13.37
C ILE A 522 10.73 -2.73 -13.21
N SER A 523 10.38 -3.12 -11.99
CA SER A 523 9.00 -3.47 -11.60
C SER A 523 8.38 -4.56 -12.51
N LEU A 524 9.00 -5.74 -12.53
CA LEU A 524 8.59 -6.91 -13.33
C LEU A 524 7.08 -7.23 -13.24
N TYR A 525 6.54 -7.41 -12.03
CA TYR A 525 5.11 -7.75 -11.88
C TYR A 525 4.17 -6.63 -12.37
N PRO A 526 4.39 -5.35 -12.02
CA PRO A 526 3.64 -4.25 -12.63
C PRO A 526 3.73 -4.18 -14.16
N PHE A 527 4.90 -4.48 -14.73
CA PHE A 527 5.08 -4.54 -16.18
C PHE A 527 4.19 -5.61 -16.81
N VAL A 528 4.23 -6.86 -16.33
CA VAL A 528 3.42 -7.92 -16.94
C VAL A 528 1.92 -7.69 -16.74
N ASN A 529 1.51 -7.12 -15.60
CA ASN A 529 0.12 -6.69 -15.39
C ASN A 529 -0.29 -5.58 -16.38
N TYR A 530 0.63 -4.73 -16.80
CA TYR A 530 0.37 -3.69 -17.79
C TYR A 530 0.36 -4.23 -19.22
N ASP A 531 1.28 -5.14 -19.56
CA ASP A 531 1.55 -5.53 -20.94
C ASP A 531 0.78 -6.77 -21.39
N SER A 532 0.52 -7.71 -20.46
CA SER A 532 -0.04 -9.02 -20.80
C SER A 532 -1.57 -9.00 -20.94
N PRO A 533 -2.13 -9.75 -21.91
CA PRO A 533 -3.56 -10.06 -21.94
C PRO A 533 -3.91 -11.13 -20.91
N TYR A 534 -4.97 -10.89 -20.13
CA TYR A 534 -5.41 -11.78 -19.05
C TYR A 534 -6.66 -12.58 -19.42
N PRO A 535 -6.78 -13.86 -19.02
CA PRO A 535 -7.99 -14.65 -19.27
C PRO A 535 -9.18 -14.06 -18.51
N VAL A 536 -10.31 -13.91 -19.19
CA VAL A 536 -11.57 -13.42 -18.61
C VAL A 536 -12.72 -14.37 -18.95
N GLY A 537 -13.79 -14.31 -18.16
CA GLY A 537 -14.95 -15.21 -18.30
C GLY A 537 -14.78 -16.54 -17.57
N ILE A 538 -15.65 -17.50 -17.90
CA ILE A 538 -15.68 -18.84 -17.30
C ILE A 538 -14.97 -19.79 -18.26
N PRO A 539 -13.97 -20.58 -17.80
CA PRO A 539 -13.26 -21.48 -18.69
C PRO A 539 -14.16 -22.66 -19.11
N LYS A 540 -14.05 -23.05 -20.38
CA LYS A 540 -14.58 -24.30 -20.92
C LYS A 540 -13.64 -25.44 -20.56
N ILE A 541 -14.19 -26.48 -19.93
CA ILE A 541 -13.42 -27.68 -19.61
C ILE A 541 -13.38 -28.57 -20.84
N VAL A 542 -12.18 -28.84 -21.32
CA VAL A 542 -11.93 -29.74 -22.46
C VAL A 542 -11.20 -30.97 -21.96
N GLN A 543 -11.71 -32.15 -22.32
CA GLN A 543 -11.09 -33.43 -22.04
C GLN A 543 -10.72 -34.09 -23.36
N SER A 544 -9.53 -34.67 -23.43
CA SER A 544 -9.14 -35.40 -24.64
C SER A 544 -9.68 -36.82 -24.61
N PRO A 545 -10.36 -37.29 -25.68
CA PRO A 545 -10.66 -38.72 -25.83
C PRO A 545 -9.41 -39.54 -26.19
N ASN A 546 -8.37 -38.89 -26.72
CA ASN A 546 -7.08 -39.51 -27.05
C ASN A 546 -5.94 -38.72 -26.40
N TYR A 547 -5.21 -39.37 -25.50
CA TYR A 547 -4.16 -38.71 -24.73
C TYR A 547 -2.88 -38.44 -25.51
N ILE A 548 -2.64 -39.12 -26.62
CA ILE A 548 -1.35 -39.04 -27.35
C ILE A 548 -1.41 -37.87 -28.34
N VAL A 549 -0.43 -36.97 -28.24
CA VAL A 549 -0.26 -35.82 -29.14
C VAL A 549 1.21 -35.67 -29.53
N ASN A 550 1.48 -34.87 -30.56
CA ASN A 550 2.84 -34.52 -30.96
C ASN A 550 2.91 -33.01 -31.24
N TRP A 551 2.92 -32.19 -30.20
CA TRP A 551 3.04 -30.74 -30.35
C TRP A 551 4.51 -30.35 -30.21
N THR A 552 5.07 -29.80 -31.28
CA THR A 552 6.47 -29.35 -31.34
C THR A 552 6.61 -27.85 -31.63
N GLU A 553 5.50 -27.18 -31.95
CA GLU A 553 5.48 -25.77 -32.38
C GLU A 553 4.39 -25.03 -31.60
N PRO A 554 4.54 -23.72 -31.33
CA PRO A 554 3.55 -22.95 -30.56
C PRO A 554 2.11 -23.07 -31.07
N ASP A 555 1.92 -23.08 -32.39
CA ASP A 555 0.61 -23.15 -33.04
C ASP A 555 -0.08 -24.52 -32.89
N HIS A 556 0.66 -25.55 -32.48
CA HIS A 556 0.08 -26.85 -32.16
C HIS A 556 -0.69 -26.86 -30.83
N VAL A 557 -0.58 -25.82 -29.99
CA VAL A 557 -1.31 -25.71 -28.72
C VAL A 557 -2.75 -25.23 -29.02
N PRO A 558 -3.77 -26.11 -28.92
CA PRO A 558 -5.10 -25.82 -29.45
C PRO A 558 -6.01 -25.05 -28.48
N TYR A 559 -5.58 -24.88 -27.22
CA TYR A 559 -6.38 -24.27 -26.16
C TYR A 559 -5.59 -23.18 -25.44
N ASP A 560 -6.21 -22.01 -25.27
CA ASP A 560 -5.66 -20.93 -24.45
C ASP A 560 -6.20 -20.99 -23.03
N GLY A 561 -5.31 -21.07 -22.05
CA GLY A 561 -5.68 -21.23 -20.64
C GLY A 561 -4.72 -22.14 -19.90
N LEU A 562 -5.26 -23.10 -19.16
CA LEU A 562 -4.49 -24.02 -18.31
C LEU A 562 -4.56 -25.44 -18.85
N LEU A 563 -3.41 -26.07 -19.13
CA LEU A 563 -3.35 -27.40 -19.76
C LEU A 563 -2.57 -28.37 -18.88
N LYS A 564 -3.14 -29.56 -18.67
CA LYS A 564 -2.44 -30.70 -18.06
C LYS A 564 -1.86 -31.56 -19.17
N VAL A 565 -0.54 -31.64 -19.23
CA VAL A 565 0.21 -32.25 -20.33
C VAL A 565 1.42 -33.03 -19.82
N LYS A 566 1.94 -33.91 -20.67
CA LYS A 566 3.25 -34.54 -20.51
C LYS A 566 4.19 -33.96 -21.58
N VAL A 567 5.24 -33.29 -21.13
CA VAL A 567 6.15 -32.50 -22.00
C VAL A 567 7.60 -32.94 -21.86
N VAL A 568 8.27 -33.14 -22.97
CA VAL A 568 9.64 -33.60 -23.10
C VAL A 568 10.56 -32.38 -23.30
N PRO A 569 11.46 -32.04 -22.36
CA PRO A 569 12.47 -31.00 -22.57
C PRO A 569 13.55 -31.45 -23.57
N PRO A 570 14.34 -30.57 -24.19
CA PRO A 570 15.53 -30.98 -24.94
C PRO A 570 16.56 -31.70 -24.05
N LYS A 571 17.26 -32.71 -24.60
CA LYS A 571 18.44 -33.32 -23.97
C LYS A 571 19.57 -32.29 -24.08
N ASN A 572 20.25 -31.93 -22.99
CA ASN A 572 21.31 -30.89 -22.93
C ASN A 572 20.83 -29.42 -22.83
N MET A 573 19.61 -29.16 -22.37
CA MET A 573 19.20 -27.78 -22.09
C MET A 573 19.82 -27.28 -20.78
N LEU A 574 20.64 -26.24 -20.81
CA LEU A 574 21.27 -25.65 -19.62
C LEU A 574 20.29 -24.85 -18.75
N TYR A 575 19.33 -24.19 -19.37
CA TYR A 575 18.40 -23.28 -18.70
C TYR A 575 16.94 -23.71 -18.97
N PRO A 576 16.43 -24.77 -18.35
CA PRO A 576 15.06 -25.24 -18.61
C PRO A 576 14.02 -24.17 -18.22
N LEU A 577 12.95 -24.03 -19.01
CA LEU A 577 11.89 -23.05 -18.80
C LEU A 577 10.81 -23.57 -17.85
N LEU A 578 10.30 -24.77 -18.09
CA LEU A 578 9.15 -25.31 -17.37
C LEU A 578 9.57 -25.80 -15.98
N SER A 579 8.76 -25.45 -14.98
CA SER A 579 9.00 -25.82 -13.60
C SER A 579 8.18 -27.02 -13.15
N ILE A 580 8.73 -27.80 -12.23
CA ILE A 580 8.01 -28.85 -11.52
C ILE A 580 8.20 -28.67 -10.01
N HIS A 581 7.22 -29.16 -9.24
CA HIS A 581 7.34 -29.25 -7.78
C HIS A 581 7.81 -30.67 -7.42
N ALA A 582 8.90 -30.76 -6.66
CA ALA A 582 9.42 -32.00 -6.07
C ALA A 582 9.91 -31.71 -4.65
N ASP A 583 9.47 -32.50 -3.66
CA ASP A 583 9.79 -32.32 -2.23
C ASP A 583 9.64 -30.86 -1.75
N ASP A 584 8.49 -30.23 -2.04
CA ASP A 584 8.19 -28.81 -1.76
C ASP A 584 9.14 -27.78 -2.41
N MET A 585 10.01 -28.20 -3.33
CA MET A 585 10.93 -27.34 -4.06
C MET A 585 10.47 -27.11 -5.50
N LEU A 586 10.57 -25.85 -5.94
CA LEU A 586 10.41 -25.47 -7.34
C LEU A 586 11.73 -25.72 -8.11
N LEU A 587 11.70 -26.68 -9.04
CA LEU A 587 12.82 -27.14 -9.85
C LEU A 587 12.57 -26.89 -11.33
N PHE A 588 13.66 -26.71 -12.08
CA PHE A 588 13.68 -26.60 -13.55
C PHE A 588 14.62 -27.70 -14.06
N ALA A 589 14.07 -28.74 -14.68
CA ALA A 589 14.79 -29.98 -14.97
C ALA A 589 14.55 -30.49 -16.39
N ASN A 590 15.50 -31.27 -16.90
CA ASN A 590 15.41 -31.97 -18.19
C ASN A 590 14.78 -33.37 -18.05
N CYS A 591 14.74 -33.89 -16.82
CA CYS A 591 14.14 -35.17 -16.48
C CYS A 591 13.33 -35.10 -15.18
N GLY A 592 12.03 -35.41 -15.26
CA GLY A 592 11.12 -35.41 -14.12
C GLY A 592 11.47 -36.46 -13.06
N ILE A 593 11.97 -37.64 -13.47
CA ILE A 593 12.37 -38.71 -12.56
C ILE A 593 13.65 -38.35 -11.80
N CYS A 594 14.67 -37.86 -12.50
CA CYS A 594 15.92 -37.43 -11.87
C CYS A 594 15.70 -36.30 -10.86
N ALA A 595 14.75 -35.41 -11.12
CA ALA A 595 14.40 -34.31 -10.23
C ALA A 595 13.59 -34.73 -8.99
N LYS A 596 12.81 -35.83 -9.08
CA LYS A 596 12.02 -36.39 -7.96
C LYS A 596 12.79 -37.39 -7.09
N THR A 597 14.02 -37.75 -7.47
CA THR A 597 14.84 -38.66 -6.66
C THR A 597 15.25 -37.94 -5.36
N PRO A 598 14.98 -38.49 -4.16
CA PRO A 598 15.26 -37.80 -2.90
C PRO A 598 16.73 -37.34 -2.80
N LYS A 599 16.96 -36.03 -2.70
CA LYS A 599 18.30 -35.45 -2.49
C LYS A 599 18.33 -34.71 -1.16
N LYS A 600 18.95 -35.32 -0.15
CA LYS A 600 19.11 -34.72 1.18
C LYS A 600 20.19 -33.62 1.24
N SER A 601 21.10 -33.58 0.27
CA SER A 601 22.25 -32.67 0.18
C SER A 601 22.50 -32.19 -1.25
N PHE A 602 23.50 -31.33 -1.44
CA PHE A 602 24.02 -30.96 -2.76
C PHE A 602 24.53 -32.19 -3.52
N VAL A 603 24.58 -32.07 -4.84
CA VAL A 603 24.90 -33.19 -5.74
C VAL A 603 26.08 -32.77 -6.61
N LEU A 604 27.22 -33.47 -6.50
CA LEU A 604 28.37 -33.27 -7.38
C LEU A 604 28.22 -34.13 -8.65
N ALA A 605 28.61 -33.60 -9.80
CA ALA A 605 28.53 -34.29 -11.08
C ALA A 605 29.29 -35.63 -11.08
N LYS A 606 30.47 -35.67 -10.45
CA LYS A 606 31.27 -36.90 -10.28
C LYS A 606 30.55 -38.04 -9.54
N ASN A 607 29.52 -37.72 -8.75
CA ASN A 607 28.76 -38.67 -7.94
C ASN A 607 27.42 -39.06 -8.59
N MET A 608 27.11 -38.56 -9.80
CA MET A 608 25.85 -38.80 -10.49
C MET A 608 26.02 -39.77 -11.66
N LYS A 609 25.10 -40.73 -11.75
CA LYS A 609 24.92 -41.50 -12.98
C LYS A 609 24.29 -40.61 -14.06
N LYS A 610 24.69 -40.83 -15.32
CA LYS A 610 24.06 -40.20 -16.48
C LYS A 610 22.58 -40.59 -16.55
N CYS A 611 21.75 -39.73 -17.13
CA CYS A 611 20.33 -40.00 -17.28
C CYS A 611 20.09 -41.02 -18.39
N GLU A 612 19.71 -42.24 -18.00
CA GLU A 612 19.40 -43.33 -18.93
C GLU A 612 17.92 -43.37 -19.35
N HIS A 613 17.09 -42.46 -18.81
CA HIS A 613 15.66 -42.42 -19.06
C HIS A 613 15.34 -41.99 -20.51
N ASN A 614 14.40 -42.70 -21.15
CA ASN A 614 13.92 -42.34 -22.48
C ASN A 614 12.98 -41.10 -22.45
N ASP A 615 12.55 -40.62 -23.61
CA ASP A 615 11.73 -39.40 -23.71
C ASP A 615 10.37 -39.53 -22.99
N GLU A 616 9.75 -40.71 -23.03
CA GLU A 616 8.48 -40.96 -22.33
C GLU A 616 8.68 -40.95 -20.80
N GLU A 617 9.78 -41.51 -20.31
CA GLU A 617 10.09 -41.59 -18.88
C GLU A 617 10.51 -40.23 -18.29
N ARG A 618 11.37 -39.51 -19.01
CA ARG A 618 11.93 -38.25 -18.51
C ARG A 618 10.98 -37.06 -18.63
N ALA A 619 9.92 -37.18 -19.43
CA ALA A 619 8.97 -36.11 -19.64
C ALA A 619 8.38 -35.59 -18.32
N LEU A 620 8.15 -34.27 -18.28
CA LEU A 620 7.54 -33.58 -17.17
C LEU A 620 6.02 -33.74 -17.29
N LEU A 621 5.42 -34.47 -16.35
CA LEU A 621 3.98 -34.44 -16.15
C LEU A 621 3.65 -33.23 -15.27
N GLY A 622 2.83 -32.30 -15.80
CA GLY A 622 2.47 -31.10 -15.07
C GLY A 622 1.31 -30.34 -15.69
N THR A 623 0.91 -29.30 -14.97
CA THR A 623 -0.11 -28.35 -15.40
C THR A 623 0.56 -27.02 -15.71
N PHE A 624 0.38 -26.50 -16.92
CA PHE A 624 1.10 -25.32 -17.40
C PHE A 624 0.14 -24.34 -18.08
N THR A 625 0.47 -23.05 -18.02
CA THR A 625 -0.25 -22.03 -18.81
C THR A 625 0.04 -22.21 -20.30
N SER A 626 -0.91 -21.84 -21.16
CA SER A 626 -0.69 -21.88 -22.61
C SER A 626 0.48 -20.98 -23.02
N ILE A 627 0.70 -19.84 -22.36
CA ILE A 627 1.84 -18.95 -22.65
C ILE A 627 3.20 -19.60 -22.35
N GLU A 628 3.32 -20.36 -21.25
CA GLU A 628 4.57 -21.07 -20.93
C GLU A 628 4.77 -22.27 -21.85
N LEU A 629 3.70 -22.98 -22.22
CA LEU A 629 3.80 -24.09 -23.18
C LEU A 629 4.21 -23.61 -24.56
N LYS A 630 3.58 -22.55 -25.09
CA LYS A 630 3.96 -21.95 -26.37
C LYS A 630 5.44 -21.55 -26.35
N LYS A 631 5.89 -20.85 -25.29
CA LYS A 631 7.30 -20.48 -25.14
C LYS A 631 8.23 -21.71 -25.00
N ALA A 632 7.79 -22.78 -24.35
CA ALA A 632 8.58 -24.01 -24.25
C ALA A 632 8.74 -24.67 -25.62
N LEU A 633 7.70 -24.72 -26.45
CA LEU A 633 7.79 -25.30 -27.79
C LEU A 633 8.77 -24.53 -28.68
N GLU A 634 8.82 -23.18 -28.59
CA GLU A 634 9.87 -22.38 -29.27
C GLU A 634 11.31 -22.77 -28.87
N LEU A 635 11.48 -23.31 -27.66
CA LEU A 635 12.76 -23.75 -27.12
C LEU A 635 13.06 -25.23 -27.44
N GLY A 636 12.25 -25.86 -28.30
CA GLY A 636 12.41 -27.25 -28.73
C GLY A 636 11.82 -28.30 -27.78
N TYR A 637 10.95 -27.90 -26.84
CA TYR A 637 10.18 -28.86 -26.06
C TYR A 637 9.18 -29.60 -26.97
N LYS A 638 8.75 -30.80 -26.55
CA LYS A 638 7.73 -31.58 -27.26
C LYS A 638 6.64 -32.04 -26.30
N VAL A 639 5.38 -31.69 -26.55
CA VAL A 639 4.24 -32.26 -25.82
C VAL A 639 3.88 -33.60 -26.46
N ILE A 640 3.95 -34.66 -25.66
CA ILE A 640 3.69 -36.04 -26.08
C ILE A 640 2.33 -36.56 -25.60
N ARG A 641 1.78 -35.95 -24.54
CA ARG A 641 0.42 -36.27 -24.06
C ARG A 641 -0.35 -35.04 -23.61
N PHE A 642 -1.65 -35.03 -23.92
CA PHE A 642 -2.62 -34.02 -23.51
C PHE A 642 -3.79 -34.68 -22.78
N TYR A 643 -4.04 -34.26 -21.55
CA TYR A 643 -5.08 -34.87 -20.70
C TYR A 643 -6.35 -34.01 -20.69
N ARG A 644 -6.20 -32.74 -20.31
CA ARG A 644 -7.32 -31.81 -20.14
C ARG A 644 -6.86 -30.36 -20.21
N ALA A 645 -7.76 -29.48 -20.59
CA ALA A 645 -7.56 -28.03 -20.59
C ALA A 645 -8.73 -27.29 -19.94
N TYR A 646 -8.43 -26.21 -19.25
CA TYR A 646 -9.38 -25.15 -18.92
C TYR A 646 -9.14 -24.01 -19.91
N HIS A 647 -9.98 -23.95 -20.95
CA HIS A 647 -9.85 -23.02 -22.05
C HIS A 647 -10.67 -21.74 -21.82
N PHE A 648 -10.06 -20.58 -21.97
CA PHE A 648 -10.73 -19.28 -21.94
C PHE A 648 -10.93 -18.77 -23.36
N GLU A 649 -12.15 -18.37 -23.69
CA GLU A 649 -12.49 -17.84 -25.02
C GLU A 649 -12.07 -16.37 -25.19
N GLU A 650 -11.99 -15.63 -24.09
CA GLU A 650 -11.74 -14.19 -24.09
C GLU A 650 -10.53 -13.82 -23.24
N PHE A 651 -9.76 -12.86 -23.74
CA PHE A 651 -8.62 -12.26 -23.04
C PHE A 651 -8.70 -10.73 -23.08
N ASP A 652 -8.41 -10.08 -21.95
CA ASP A 652 -8.45 -8.63 -21.80
C ASP A 652 -7.05 -8.06 -21.54
N SER A 653 -6.57 -7.21 -22.45
CA SER A 653 -5.29 -6.50 -22.33
C SER A 653 -5.37 -5.17 -21.59
N GLN A 654 -6.56 -4.74 -21.16
CA GLN A 654 -6.80 -3.48 -20.44
C GLN A 654 -7.09 -3.70 -18.96
N LEU A 655 -7.33 -4.96 -18.55
CA LEU A 655 -7.82 -5.34 -17.22
C LEU A 655 -7.11 -4.61 -16.07
N PHE A 656 -5.76 -4.57 -16.09
CA PHE A 656 -4.96 -3.93 -15.04
C PHE A 656 -4.26 -2.63 -15.46
N LYS A 657 -4.30 -2.24 -16.74
CA LYS A 657 -3.62 -1.02 -17.24
C LYS A 657 -4.04 0.23 -16.48
N GLY A 658 -5.34 0.38 -16.21
CA GLY A 658 -5.86 1.52 -15.44
C GLY A 658 -5.31 1.58 -14.00
N TYR A 659 -5.22 0.42 -13.33
CA TYR A 659 -4.67 0.31 -11.98
C TYR A 659 -3.18 0.62 -11.95
N VAL A 660 -2.41 0.00 -12.86
CA VAL A 660 -0.96 0.21 -12.96
C VAL A 660 -0.65 1.68 -13.28
N ARG A 661 -1.37 2.31 -14.23
CA ARG A 661 -1.19 3.74 -14.54
C ARG A 661 -1.41 4.64 -13.33
N MET A 662 -2.46 4.39 -12.55
CA MET A 662 -2.79 5.19 -11.37
C MET A 662 -1.67 5.15 -10.34
N PHE A 663 -1.21 3.95 -9.94
CA PHE A 663 -0.15 3.85 -8.94
C PHE A 663 1.25 4.18 -9.49
N LEU A 664 1.52 3.92 -10.78
CA LEU A 664 2.76 4.35 -11.42
C LEU A 664 2.87 5.87 -11.43
N ARG A 665 1.79 6.59 -11.76
CA ARG A 665 1.73 8.05 -11.68
C ARG A 665 2.09 8.54 -10.28
N ILE A 666 1.41 8.04 -9.24
CA ILE A 666 1.65 8.45 -7.85
C ILE A 666 3.11 8.16 -7.46
N LYS A 667 3.63 6.98 -7.83
CA LYS A 667 5.02 6.59 -7.55
C LYS A 667 6.02 7.55 -8.21
N VAL A 668 5.79 7.93 -9.46
CA VAL A 668 6.68 8.83 -10.23
C VAL A 668 6.62 10.25 -9.66
N GLU A 669 5.42 10.81 -9.46
CA GLU A 669 5.24 12.13 -8.84
C GLU A 669 5.90 12.19 -7.45
N ALA A 670 5.71 11.15 -6.62
CA ALA A 670 6.31 11.05 -5.29
C ALA A 670 7.81 10.73 -5.29
N SER A 671 8.41 10.36 -6.42
CA SER A 671 9.86 10.14 -6.52
C SER A 671 10.64 11.44 -6.74
N GLY A 672 9.96 12.56 -7.02
CA GLY A 672 10.59 13.83 -7.34
C GLY A 672 11.16 13.88 -8.76
N TRP A 673 11.84 14.97 -9.08
CA TRP A 673 12.48 15.16 -10.39
C TRP A 673 13.72 14.27 -10.53
N PRO A 674 13.94 13.64 -11.70
CA PRO A 674 15.17 12.90 -11.93
C PRO A 674 16.37 13.85 -11.92
N PRO A 675 17.59 13.38 -11.55
CA PRO A 675 18.79 14.22 -11.48
C PRO A 675 19.14 14.94 -12.80
N GLU A 676 18.68 14.38 -13.92
CA GLU A 676 18.94 14.86 -15.27
C GLU A 676 17.95 15.95 -15.72
N ALA A 677 16.86 16.18 -14.97
CA ALA A 677 15.88 17.22 -15.29
C ALA A 677 16.18 18.51 -14.51
N LYS A 678 17.21 19.25 -14.95
CA LYS A 678 17.65 20.50 -14.31
C LYS A 678 16.99 21.73 -14.94
N THR A 679 16.79 21.70 -16.25
CA THR A 679 16.16 22.77 -17.05
C THR A 679 14.65 22.57 -17.20
N GLU A 680 13.93 23.64 -17.57
CA GLU A 680 12.48 23.54 -17.80
C GLU A 680 12.15 22.70 -19.04
N GLU A 681 13.01 22.69 -20.04
CA GLU A 681 12.91 21.88 -21.24
C GLU A 681 13.02 20.39 -20.89
N GLU A 682 14.00 19.99 -20.07
CA GLU A 682 14.17 18.60 -19.62
C GLU A 682 13.01 18.13 -18.74
N LYS A 683 12.49 19.00 -17.85
CA LYS A 683 11.31 18.69 -17.04
C LYS A 683 10.07 18.45 -17.91
N ARG A 684 9.86 19.25 -18.95
CA ARG A 684 8.77 19.05 -19.92
C ARG A 684 8.96 17.77 -20.73
N ALA A 685 10.18 17.51 -21.19
CA ALA A 685 10.52 16.27 -21.90
C ALA A 685 10.24 15.03 -21.03
N PHE A 686 10.57 15.09 -19.74
CA PHE A 686 10.26 14.01 -18.79
C PHE A 686 8.75 13.75 -18.67
N ILE A 687 7.92 14.79 -18.59
CA ILE A 687 6.46 14.64 -18.54
C ILE A 687 5.92 14.05 -19.84
N GLU A 688 6.34 14.58 -20.99
CA GLU A 688 5.89 14.10 -22.31
C GLU A 688 6.30 12.64 -22.57
N MET A 689 7.47 12.25 -22.08
CA MET A 689 7.97 10.88 -22.17
C MET A 689 7.01 9.88 -21.49
N TYR A 690 6.53 10.18 -20.28
CA TYR A 690 5.57 9.31 -19.57
C TYR A 690 4.19 9.32 -20.22
N LYS A 691 3.78 10.45 -20.80
CA LYS A 691 2.55 10.57 -21.55
C LYS A 691 2.59 9.73 -22.82
N ALA A 692 3.67 9.84 -23.61
CA ALA A 692 3.85 9.07 -24.83
C ALA A 692 3.89 7.56 -24.57
N LYS A 693 4.64 7.12 -23.55
CA LYS A 693 4.83 5.69 -23.29
C LYS A 693 3.65 5.03 -22.57
N TYR A 694 3.05 5.70 -21.59
CA TYR A 694 2.03 5.07 -20.74
C TYR A 694 0.65 5.71 -20.80
N ASN A 695 0.48 6.81 -21.55
CA ASN A 695 -0.69 7.70 -21.45
C ASN A 695 -0.92 8.20 -20.00
N ILE A 696 0.17 8.52 -19.30
CA ILE A 696 0.14 9.09 -17.95
C ILE A 696 0.50 10.57 -18.04
N VAL A 697 -0.42 11.42 -17.59
CA VAL A 697 -0.16 12.86 -17.43
C VAL A 697 0.33 13.10 -16.01
N LEU A 698 1.61 13.41 -15.87
CA LEU A 698 2.21 13.83 -14.61
C LEU A 698 1.85 15.30 -14.35
N ASP A 699 1.47 15.61 -13.11
CA ASP A 699 1.21 16.99 -12.69
C ASP A 699 2.51 17.62 -12.20
N TYR A 700 2.98 18.64 -12.92
CA TYR A 700 4.22 19.36 -12.65
C TYR A 700 4.33 19.78 -11.17
N ASP A 701 3.25 20.29 -10.58
CA ASP A 701 3.24 20.80 -9.19
C ASP A 701 3.29 19.66 -8.15
N ASN A 702 2.94 18.42 -8.55
CA ASN A 702 2.94 17.25 -7.66
C ASN A 702 4.25 16.44 -7.72
N ILE A 703 5.16 16.75 -8.65
CA ILE A 703 6.46 16.07 -8.73
C ILE A 703 7.36 16.60 -7.62
N ARG A 704 7.36 15.90 -6.49
CA ARG A 704 8.15 16.22 -5.30
C ARG A 704 8.47 14.95 -4.55
N TYR A 705 9.69 14.86 -4.03
CA TYR A 705 10.10 13.69 -3.27
C TYR A 705 9.23 13.53 -2.02
N ASN A 706 8.47 12.43 -1.95
CA ASN A 706 7.63 12.06 -0.83
C ASN A 706 7.77 10.54 -0.57
N PRO A 707 8.56 10.14 0.44
CA PRO A 707 8.90 8.74 0.67
C PRO A 707 7.69 7.86 1.02
N GLY A 708 6.71 8.37 1.78
CA GLY A 708 5.53 7.62 2.19
C GLY A 708 4.54 7.35 1.06
N LEU A 709 4.19 8.36 0.27
CA LEU A 709 3.35 8.19 -0.91
C LEU A 709 4.02 7.26 -1.91
N ARG A 710 5.35 7.36 -2.06
CA ARG A 710 6.11 6.46 -2.92
C ARG A 710 6.07 5.01 -2.41
N LEU A 711 6.18 4.79 -1.10
CA LEU A 711 6.06 3.47 -0.47
C LEU A 711 4.66 2.87 -0.70
N ILE A 712 3.60 3.63 -0.44
CA ILE A 712 2.21 3.22 -0.64
C ILE A 712 1.96 2.87 -2.11
N ALA A 713 2.45 3.71 -3.03
CA ALA A 713 2.28 3.47 -4.46
C ALA A 713 3.04 2.22 -4.93
N LYS A 714 4.26 1.99 -4.43
CA LYS A 714 5.03 0.77 -4.70
C LYS A 714 4.33 -0.46 -4.14
N LEU A 715 3.76 -0.39 -2.94
CA LEU A 715 2.98 -1.48 -2.34
C LEU A 715 1.73 -1.77 -3.16
N GLY A 716 1.00 -0.75 -3.61
CA GLY A 716 -0.16 -0.91 -4.49
C GLY A 716 0.21 -1.66 -5.78
N LEU A 717 1.28 -1.23 -6.46
CA LEU A 717 1.78 -1.89 -7.67
C LEU A 717 2.15 -3.36 -7.45
N ASN A 718 2.84 -3.68 -6.36
CA ASN A 718 3.39 -5.02 -6.14
C ASN A 718 2.42 -6.00 -5.47
N SER A 719 1.41 -5.51 -4.73
CA SER A 719 0.56 -6.36 -3.90
C SER A 719 -0.73 -6.82 -4.61
N LEU A 720 -1.11 -6.19 -5.72
CA LEU A 720 -2.38 -6.46 -6.40
C LEU A 720 -2.55 -7.95 -6.72
N TRP A 721 -1.62 -8.51 -7.48
CA TRP A 721 -1.75 -9.86 -8.01
C TRP A 721 -1.68 -10.93 -6.91
N GLY A 722 -0.94 -10.66 -5.83
CA GLY A 722 -0.82 -11.55 -4.67
C GLY A 722 -2.15 -11.75 -3.95
N LYS A 723 -3.02 -10.72 -3.95
CA LYS A 723 -4.36 -10.80 -3.34
C LYS A 723 -5.27 -11.82 -4.02
N PHE A 724 -5.13 -12.03 -5.33
CA PHE A 724 -5.95 -13.03 -6.03
C PHE A 724 -5.54 -14.48 -5.69
N SER A 725 -4.36 -14.71 -5.10
CA SER A 725 -3.85 -16.04 -4.74
C SER A 725 -3.98 -16.41 -3.25
N MET A 726 -4.64 -15.54 -2.45
CA MET A 726 -4.74 -15.71 -0.99
C MET A 726 -5.16 -17.13 -0.61
N ARG A 727 -4.52 -17.67 0.43
CA ARG A 727 -4.88 -18.98 1.00
C ARG A 727 -6.19 -18.82 1.77
N ASN A 728 -7.11 -19.74 1.53
CA ASN A 728 -8.40 -19.79 2.23
C ASN A 728 -8.34 -20.71 3.48
N THR A 729 -7.18 -21.31 3.76
CA THR A 729 -6.90 -22.30 4.81
C THR A 729 -6.08 -21.71 5.97
N LEU A 730 -6.26 -20.43 6.30
CA LEU A 730 -5.49 -19.82 7.39
C LEU A 730 -6.09 -20.23 8.74
N THR A 731 -5.23 -20.69 9.65
CA THR A 731 -5.59 -20.84 11.07
C THR A 731 -5.99 -19.50 11.63
N MET A 732 -7.15 -19.47 12.29
CA MET A 732 -7.67 -18.33 13.00
C MET A 732 -7.33 -18.46 14.48
N THR A 733 -7.00 -17.35 15.12
CA THR A 733 -6.82 -17.26 16.57
C THR A 733 -7.94 -16.39 17.14
N GLU A 734 -8.62 -16.90 18.16
CA GLU A 734 -9.66 -16.18 18.88
C GLU A 734 -9.38 -16.27 20.39
N ILE A 735 -9.49 -15.14 21.10
CA ILE A 735 -9.43 -15.11 22.55
C ILE A 735 -10.88 -15.17 23.05
N VAL A 736 -11.20 -16.20 23.83
CA VAL A 736 -12.54 -16.54 24.26
C VAL A 736 -12.60 -16.43 25.77
N SER A 737 -13.43 -15.49 26.27
CA SER A 737 -13.70 -15.29 27.69
C SER A 737 -15.06 -15.84 28.14
N SER A 738 -15.86 -16.38 27.21
CA SER A 738 -17.19 -16.93 27.52
C SER A 738 -17.30 -18.40 27.13
N MET A 739 -17.81 -19.21 28.05
CA MET A 739 -18.02 -20.64 27.82
C MET A 739 -18.97 -20.92 26.65
N GLU A 740 -20.00 -20.09 26.48
CA GLU A 740 -20.93 -20.19 25.35
C GLU A 740 -20.22 -20.05 24.00
N ARG A 741 -19.29 -19.08 23.87
CA ARG A 741 -18.55 -18.88 22.63
C ARG A 741 -17.58 -20.02 22.36
N TYR A 742 -16.95 -20.54 23.41
CA TYR A 742 -16.09 -21.72 23.33
C TYR A 742 -16.85 -22.95 22.81
N LEU A 743 -17.98 -23.28 23.43
CA LEU A 743 -18.83 -24.41 23.02
C LEU A 743 -19.34 -24.26 21.57
N LYS A 744 -19.58 -23.03 21.10
CA LYS A 744 -19.92 -22.77 19.69
C LYS A 744 -18.76 -23.03 18.73
N LEU A 745 -17.50 -22.86 19.15
CA LEU A 745 -16.33 -23.17 18.32
C LEU A 745 -16.07 -24.68 18.32
N ASP A 746 -16.14 -25.32 19.48
CA ASP A 746 -15.93 -26.76 19.65
C ASP A 746 -17.03 -27.60 18.98
N GLY A 747 -18.29 -27.15 19.10
CA GLY A 747 -19.44 -27.81 18.47
C GLY A 747 -19.66 -27.49 16.99
N ASP A 748 -18.81 -26.69 16.33
CA ASP A 748 -18.92 -26.42 14.89
C ASP A 748 -18.15 -27.47 14.08
N ASP A 749 -18.89 -28.44 13.52
CA ASP A 749 -18.33 -29.52 12.70
C ASP A 749 -17.56 -29.04 11.46
N THR A 750 -17.70 -27.77 11.06
CA THR A 750 -16.94 -27.20 9.95
C THR A 750 -15.55 -26.71 10.34
N LEU A 751 -15.28 -26.61 11.65
CA LEU A 751 -14.03 -26.17 12.22
C LEU A 751 -13.24 -27.35 12.80
N GLU A 752 -11.94 -27.14 12.92
CA GLU A 752 -11.01 -28.03 13.60
C GLU A 752 -10.19 -27.18 14.58
N ILE A 753 -10.36 -27.43 15.87
CA ILE A 753 -9.53 -26.81 16.90
C ILE A 753 -8.15 -27.44 16.85
N THR A 754 -7.14 -26.60 16.63
CA THR A 754 -5.75 -27.00 16.46
C THR A 754 -4.94 -26.86 17.74
N MET A 755 -5.28 -25.88 18.59
CA MET A 755 -4.57 -25.63 19.84
C MET A 755 -5.43 -24.77 20.78
N GLU A 756 -5.31 -25.05 22.08
CA GLU A 756 -5.99 -24.33 23.14
C GLU A 756 -4.97 -23.93 24.20
N THR A 757 -5.06 -22.69 24.69
CA THR A 757 -4.14 -22.20 25.72
C THR A 757 -4.91 -21.30 26.68
N MET A 758 -5.01 -21.69 27.94
CA MET A 758 -5.55 -20.81 28.98
C MET A 758 -4.57 -19.66 29.21
N ILE A 759 -5.02 -18.43 28.97
CA ILE A 759 -4.19 -17.23 29.18
C ILE A 759 -4.28 -16.80 30.64
N MET A 760 -5.50 -16.82 31.19
CA MET A 760 -5.80 -16.53 32.59
C MET A 760 -7.10 -17.26 32.98
N PRO A 761 -7.43 -17.37 34.28
CA PRO A 761 -8.66 -18.03 34.71
C PRO A 761 -9.89 -17.48 33.97
N GLY A 762 -10.62 -18.36 33.27
CA GLY A 762 -11.80 -18.00 32.50
C GLY A 762 -11.56 -17.43 31.09
N VAL A 763 -10.30 -17.26 30.65
CA VAL A 763 -9.96 -16.75 29.31
C VAL A 763 -9.02 -17.70 28.58
N VAL A 764 -9.47 -18.21 27.43
CA VAL A 764 -8.77 -19.21 26.63
C VAL A 764 -8.50 -18.67 25.23
N ARG A 765 -7.26 -18.80 24.76
CA ARG A 765 -6.90 -18.66 23.35
C ARG A 765 -7.21 -19.96 22.62
N VAL A 766 -8.08 -19.88 21.62
CA VAL A 766 -8.43 -21.01 20.76
C VAL A 766 -7.90 -20.73 19.36
N ASN A 767 -7.08 -21.64 18.84
CA ASN A 767 -6.66 -21.64 17.46
C ASN A 767 -7.47 -22.69 16.70
N TYR A 768 -8.18 -22.27 15.66
CA TYR A 768 -8.99 -23.17 14.84
C TYR A 768 -8.80 -22.91 13.35
N ALA A 769 -8.95 -23.95 12.54
CA ALA A 769 -8.96 -23.86 11.09
C ALA A 769 -10.28 -24.40 10.54
N LYS A 770 -10.64 -23.99 9.33
CA LYS A 770 -11.81 -24.55 8.65
C LYS A 770 -11.41 -25.83 7.90
N LYS A 771 -12.15 -26.92 8.07
CA LYS A 771 -11.90 -28.18 7.35
C LYS A 771 -12.04 -27.95 5.84
N LEU A 772 -11.20 -28.62 5.05
CA LEU A 772 -11.03 -28.38 3.61
C LEU A 772 -12.35 -28.43 2.84
N GLU A 773 -13.22 -29.39 3.13
CA GLU A 773 -14.52 -29.55 2.47
C GLU A 773 -15.51 -28.40 2.70
N PHE A 774 -15.32 -27.57 3.73
CA PHE A 774 -16.20 -26.44 4.04
C PHE A 774 -15.59 -25.08 3.68
N ILE A 775 -14.39 -25.05 3.09
CA ILE A 775 -13.71 -23.82 2.69
C ILE A 775 -14.46 -23.15 1.54
N LYS A 776 -14.81 -21.88 1.76
CA LYS A 776 -15.37 -21.01 0.72
C LYS A 776 -14.26 -20.12 0.20
N GLU A 777 -14.09 -20.07 -1.12
CA GLU A 777 -13.13 -19.16 -1.72
C GLU A 777 -13.48 -17.70 -1.40
N HIS A 778 -12.45 -16.89 -1.13
CA HIS A 778 -12.64 -15.48 -0.91
C HIS A 778 -13.22 -14.82 -2.18
N SER A 779 -14.15 -13.89 -2.03
CA SER A 779 -14.81 -13.15 -3.14
C SER A 779 -13.87 -12.33 -4.03
N VAL A 780 -12.60 -12.22 -3.65
CA VAL A 780 -11.55 -11.49 -4.37
C VAL A 780 -10.40 -12.42 -4.77
N SER A 781 -10.51 -13.72 -4.48
CA SER A 781 -9.56 -14.73 -4.91
C SER A 781 -9.86 -15.11 -6.36
N ASN A 782 -8.84 -15.09 -7.21
CA ASN A 782 -8.90 -15.62 -8.55
C ASN A 782 -7.50 -16.13 -8.93
N ILE A 783 -7.28 -17.41 -8.68
CA ILE A 783 -5.98 -18.04 -8.89
C ILE A 783 -5.49 -17.93 -10.34
N PHE A 784 -6.40 -17.89 -11.33
CA PHE A 784 -6.02 -17.78 -12.74
C PHE A 784 -5.33 -16.46 -13.08
N LEU A 785 -5.70 -15.36 -12.43
CA LEU A 785 -5.04 -14.07 -12.63
C LEU A 785 -3.63 -14.05 -12.02
N SER A 786 -3.45 -14.64 -10.84
CA SER A 786 -2.12 -14.74 -10.20
C SER A 786 -1.18 -15.68 -10.98
N LEU A 787 -1.70 -16.84 -11.38
CA LEU A 787 -1.10 -17.79 -12.32
C LEU A 787 -0.56 -17.08 -13.56
N TRP A 788 -1.41 -16.33 -14.26
CA TRP A 788 -1.03 -15.66 -15.50
C TRP A 788 0.07 -14.63 -15.27
N THR A 789 -0.05 -13.87 -14.17
CA THR A 789 0.94 -12.87 -13.76
C THR A 789 2.31 -13.49 -13.51
N THR A 790 2.39 -14.61 -12.79
CA THR A 790 3.68 -15.24 -12.48
C THR A 790 4.28 -15.96 -13.69
N SER A 791 3.45 -16.59 -14.54
CA SER A 791 3.90 -17.20 -15.80
C SER A 791 4.45 -16.15 -16.77
N ALA A 792 3.75 -15.03 -16.98
CA ALA A 792 4.24 -13.93 -17.81
C ALA A 792 5.53 -13.32 -17.24
N ALA A 793 5.65 -13.19 -15.91
CA ALA A 793 6.86 -12.70 -15.26
C ALA A 793 8.06 -13.64 -15.47
N ARG A 794 7.85 -14.96 -15.39
CA ARG A 794 8.90 -15.95 -15.68
C ARG A 794 9.34 -15.91 -17.13
N ILE A 795 8.41 -15.81 -18.08
CA ILE A 795 8.72 -15.68 -19.51
C ILE A 795 9.53 -14.40 -19.74
N LYS A 796 9.13 -13.27 -19.13
CA LYS A 796 9.84 -12.01 -19.29
C LYS A 796 11.28 -12.06 -18.74
N LEU A 797 11.48 -12.67 -17.58
CA LEU A 797 12.84 -12.93 -17.07
C LEU A 797 13.62 -13.83 -18.05
N TYR A 798 12.97 -14.87 -18.57
CA TYR A 798 13.59 -15.81 -19.49
C TYR A 798 14.04 -15.15 -20.79
N GLU A 799 13.26 -14.24 -21.38
CA GLU A 799 13.67 -13.45 -22.56
C GLU A 799 15.02 -12.75 -22.37
N TYR A 800 15.27 -12.20 -21.18
CA TYR A 800 16.56 -11.60 -20.86
C TYR A 800 17.65 -12.62 -20.60
N MET A 801 17.31 -13.77 -20.00
CA MET A 801 18.24 -14.90 -19.91
C MET A 801 18.70 -15.34 -21.30
N GLU A 802 17.78 -15.47 -22.27
CA GLU A 802 18.09 -15.82 -23.66
C GLU A 802 19.02 -14.83 -24.32
N GLN A 803 18.78 -13.53 -24.16
CA GLN A 803 19.68 -12.50 -24.68
C GLN A 803 21.11 -12.67 -24.14
N VAL A 804 21.25 -13.02 -22.86
CA VAL A 804 22.57 -13.26 -22.25
C VAL A 804 23.19 -14.54 -22.77
N TYR A 805 22.54 -15.70 -22.62
CA TYR A 805 23.21 -16.97 -22.93
C TYR A 805 23.37 -17.26 -24.44
N ARG A 806 22.63 -16.56 -25.31
CA ARG A 806 22.83 -16.61 -26.77
C ARG A 806 23.92 -15.65 -27.24
N ALA A 807 24.32 -14.68 -26.43
CA ALA A 807 25.40 -13.76 -26.78
C ALA A 807 26.76 -14.45 -26.61
N GLU A 808 27.65 -14.24 -27.57
CA GLU A 808 28.98 -14.85 -27.58
C GLU A 808 29.81 -14.38 -26.38
N GLY A 809 30.51 -15.33 -25.73
CA GLY A 809 31.34 -15.07 -24.56
C GLY A 809 30.57 -14.71 -23.28
N CYS A 810 29.24 -14.79 -23.27
CA CYS A 810 28.42 -14.53 -22.09
C CYS A 810 28.07 -15.81 -21.33
N LYS A 811 27.98 -15.73 -20.00
CA LYS A 811 27.59 -16.86 -19.13
C LYS A 811 26.67 -16.39 -18.00
N LEU A 812 25.49 -16.99 -17.89
CA LEU A 812 24.59 -16.74 -16.76
C LEU A 812 25.19 -17.33 -15.47
N LEU A 813 25.20 -16.53 -14.40
CA LEU A 813 25.69 -16.92 -13.08
C LEU A 813 24.54 -17.15 -12.09
N TYR A 814 23.54 -16.28 -12.07
CA TYR A 814 22.47 -16.33 -11.08
C TYR A 814 21.22 -15.58 -11.53
N CYS A 815 20.05 -15.99 -11.04
CA CYS A 815 18.81 -15.19 -11.14
C CYS A 815 18.01 -15.21 -9.83
N ASP A 816 17.34 -14.11 -9.50
CA ASP A 816 16.33 -14.03 -8.42
C ASP A 816 15.14 -13.17 -8.84
N THR A 817 14.10 -13.83 -9.32
CA THR A 817 12.78 -13.28 -9.71
C THR A 817 12.83 -12.25 -10.84
N ASP A 818 13.42 -11.10 -10.59
CA ASP A 818 13.55 -9.93 -11.47
C ASP A 818 15.01 -9.54 -11.72
N SER A 819 15.97 -10.21 -11.09
CA SER A 819 17.40 -9.93 -11.24
C SER A 819 18.18 -11.02 -11.97
N LEU A 820 19.21 -10.63 -12.72
CA LEU A 820 20.17 -11.49 -13.41
C LEU A 820 21.60 -11.07 -13.06
N VAL A 821 22.47 -12.06 -12.85
CA VAL A 821 23.92 -11.90 -12.74
C VAL A 821 24.57 -12.76 -13.82
N PHE A 822 25.51 -12.18 -14.56
CA PHE A 822 26.19 -12.87 -15.66
C PHE A 822 27.57 -12.28 -15.95
N THR A 823 28.42 -13.08 -16.60
CA THR A 823 29.67 -12.59 -17.20
C THR A 823 29.46 -12.24 -18.67
N HIS A 824 30.22 -11.29 -19.18
CA HIS A 824 30.27 -10.94 -20.59
C HIS A 824 31.65 -10.38 -20.97
N PRO A 825 32.02 -10.37 -22.26
CA PRO A 825 33.24 -9.72 -22.71
C PRO A 825 33.19 -8.22 -22.40
N LYS A 826 34.35 -7.65 -22.04
CA LYS A 826 34.48 -6.24 -21.67
C LYS A 826 33.96 -5.32 -22.77
N GLY A 827 33.09 -4.37 -22.41
CA GLY A 827 32.47 -3.43 -23.37
C GLY A 827 31.39 -4.04 -24.28
N LEU A 828 31.13 -5.35 -24.21
CA LEU A 828 30.13 -6.06 -25.02
C LEU A 828 28.98 -6.61 -24.16
N CYS A 829 28.43 -5.78 -23.27
CA CYS A 829 27.28 -6.16 -22.45
C CYS A 829 26.05 -6.45 -23.34
N PRO A 830 25.46 -7.65 -23.30
CA PRO A 830 24.33 -8.03 -24.15
C PRO A 830 23.01 -7.31 -23.78
N LEU A 831 22.90 -6.80 -22.54
CA LEU A 831 21.71 -6.12 -22.06
C LEU A 831 21.83 -4.60 -22.16
N LYS A 832 20.74 -3.95 -22.60
CA LYS A 832 20.62 -2.49 -22.65
C LYS A 832 19.93 -1.96 -21.41
N GLU A 833 20.46 -0.87 -20.86
CA GLU A 833 19.85 -0.15 -19.74
C GLU A 833 18.62 0.66 -20.19
N GLY A 834 17.59 0.66 -19.35
CA GLY A 834 16.34 1.37 -19.58
C GLY A 834 15.84 2.09 -18.33
N LYS A 835 14.76 2.85 -18.50
CA LYS A 835 14.17 3.71 -17.45
C LYS A 835 12.71 3.34 -17.14
N PHE A 836 12.17 2.36 -17.84
CA PHE A 836 10.73 2.08 -17.88
C PHE A 836 10.38 0.68 -17.39
N LEU A 837 9.09 0.47 -17.10
CA LEU A 837 8.54 -0.82 -16.68
C LEU A 837 8.99 -1.93 -17.63
N GLY A 838 9.53 -3.00 -17.06
CA GLY A 838 9.94 -4.19 -17.79
C GLY A 838 11.32 -4.10 -18.45
N GLU A 839 11.96 -2.93 -18.43
CA GLU A 839 13.34 -2.76 -18.89
C GLU A 839 14.34 -3.11 -17.80
N MET A 840 15.59 -3.32 -18.19
CA MET A 840 16.70 -3.68 -17.30
C MET A 840 17.41 -2.43 -16.78
N THR A 841 17.72 -2.40 -15.49
CA THR A 841 18.60 -1.39 -14.87
C THR A 841 19.78 -2.08 -14.20
N ARG A 842 20.97 -1.49 -14.28
CA ARG A 842 22.16 -2.00 -13.61
C ARG A 842 22.09 -1.68 -12.12
N GLU A 843 22.28 -2.68 -11.25
CA GLU A 843 22.14 -2.50 -9.78
C GLU A 843 23.35 -1.79 -9.17
N TYR A 844 24.56 -2.15 -9.60
CA TYR A 844 25.83 -1.59 -9.10
C TYR A 844 26.54 -0.75 -10.18
N ALA A 845 25.85 0.23 -10.78
CA ALA A 845 26.42 1.02 -11.88
C ALA A 845 27.72 1.76 -11.51
N GLU A 846 27.84 2.19 -10.25
CA GLU A 846 28.97 2.94 -9.69
C GLU A 846 30.14 2.04 -9.21
N SER A 847 30.06 0.72 -9.41
CA SER A 847 31.09 -0.22 -8.98
C SER A 847 31.34 -1.32 -10.00
N ASP A 848 32.58 -1.77 -10.11
CA ASP A 848 32.94 -2.99 -10.83
C ASP A 848 32.73 -4.19 -9.91
N ILE A 849 32.05 -5.23 -10.40
CA ILE A 849 31.98 -6.50 -9.67
C ILE A 849 33.24 -7.30 -10.01
N LEU A 850 34.13 -7.46 -9.04
CA LEU A 850 35.39 -8.18 -9.20
C LEU A 850 35.17 -9.69 -9.12
N GLU A 851 34.36 -10.14 -8.17
CA GLU A 851 34.07 -11.55 -7.97
C GLU A 851 32.63 -11.75 -7.49
N PHE A 852 32.05 -12.87 -7.89
CA PHE A 852 30.72 -13.34 -7.53
C PHE A 852 30.81 -14.74 -6.93
N VAL A 853 30.17 -14.94 -5.77
CA VAL A 853 30.05 -16.26 -5.13
C VAL A 853 28.59 -16.51 -4.76
N ALA A 854 28.04 -17.68 -5.10
CA ALA A 854 26.72 -18.12 -4.68
C ALA A 854 26.78 -19.46 -3.94
N ALA A 855 26.13 -19.53 -2.79
CA ALA A 855 25.98 -20.74 -1.99
C ALA A 855 24.65 -21.47 -2.27
N GLY A 856 23.71 -20.82 -2.97
CA GLY A 856 22.39 -21.36 -3.26
C GLY A 856 21.35 -20.28 -3.53
N PRO A 857 20.07 -20.65 -3.66
CA PRO A 857 18.99 -19.68 -3.84
C PRO A 857 18.93 -18.67 -2.69
N LYS A 858 19.03 -17.37 -3.03
CA LYS A 858 19.02 -16.22 -2.11
C LYS A 858 20.20 -16.21 -1.11
N GLN A 859 21.32 -16.79 -1.53
CA GLN A 859 22.56 -16.88 -0.78
C GLN A 859 23.75 -16.56 -1.70
N TYR A 860 24.24 -15.32 -1.67
CA TYR A 860 25.39 -14.90 -2.49
C TYR A 860 26.21 -13.80 -1.81
N SER A 861 27.46 -13.65 -2.25
CA SER A 861 28.34 -12.56 -1.86
C SER A 861 29.04 -11.98 -3.09
N LEU A 862 29.26 -10.67 -3.08
CA LEU A 862 29.91 -9.89 -4.12
C LEU A 862 31.14 -9.19 -3.55
N LYS A 863 32.23 -9.19 -4.31
CA LYS A 863 33.39 -8.32 -4.08
C LYS A 863 33.35 -7.21 -5.12
N LEU A 864 33.24 -5.96 -4.68
CA LEU A 864 33.04 -4.82 -5.55
C LEU A 864 34.19 -3.81 -5.41
N ARG A 865 34.47 -3.08 -6.47
CA ARG A 865 35.39 -1.94 -6.48
C ARG A 865 34.66 -0.69 -6.94
N ARG A 866 34.63 0.34 -6.12
CA ARG A 866 33.98 1.62 -6.45
C ARG A 866 34.76 2.34 -7.54
N LYS A 867 34.07 2.83 -8.57
CA LYS A 867 34.70 3.47 -9.73
C LYS A 867 35.31 4.84 -9.43
N SER A 868 34.80 5.55 -8.42
CA SER A 868 35.23 6.91 -8.10
C SER A 868 36.61 7.00 -7.44
N ASP A 869 36.95 6.06 -6.56
CA ASP A 869 38.15 6.09 -5.73
C ASP A 869 38.87 4.74 -5.60
N GLY A 870 38.33 3.69 -6.21
CA GLY A 870 38.92 2.35 -6.15
C GLY A 870 38.67 1.60 -4.84
N GLU A 871 37.85 2.10 -3.91
CA GLU A 871 37.57 1.41 -2.65
C GLU A 871 36.95 0.02 -2.90
N ILE A 872 37.51 -0.99 -2.25
CA ILE A 872 36.97 -2.36 -2.29
C ILE A 872 35.99 -2.55 -1.14
N TRP A 873 34.79 -3.04 -1.46
CA TRP A 873 33.75 -3.33 -0.48
C TRP A 873 33.00 -4.63 -0.82
N GLU A 874 32.34 -5.22 0.18
CA GLU A 874 31.66 -6.51 0.05
C GLU A 874 30.15 -6.40 0.26
N LYS A 875 29.38 -7.22 -0.47
CA LYS A 875 27.92 -7.32 -0.33
C LYS A 875 27.49 -8.77 -0.18
N THR A 876 27.16 -9.17 1.04
CA THR A 876 26.66 -10.52 1.35
C THR A 876 25.15 -10.53 1.59
N LYS A 877 24.44 -11.47 0.96
CA LYS A 877 23.00 -11.71 1.14
C LYS A 877 22.77 -13.18 1.52
N ILE A 878 22.24 -13.42 2.72
CA ILE A 878 21.86 -14.75 3.21
C ILE A 878 20.42 -14.70 3.71
N ARG A 879 19.48 -15.35 3.02
CA ARG A 879 18.07 -15.37 3.44
C ARG A 879 17.90 -16.23 4.70
N GLY A 880 17.14 -15.71 5.68
CA GLY A 880 16.78 -16.43 6.90
C GLY A 880 17.71 -16.17 8.10
N MET A 881 18.76 -15.39 7.88
CA MET A 881 19.71 -14.94 8.90
C MET A 881 19.75 -13.41 8.94
N SER A 882 19.84 -12.85 10.15
CA SER A 882 20.10 -11.44 10.33
C SER A 882 21.61 -11.26 10.38
N LEU A 883 22.16 -10.45 9.48
CA LEU A 883 23.58 -10.09 9.53
C LEU A 883 23.69 -8.77 10.30
N ASP A 884 24.32 -8.84 11.46
CA ASP A 884 24.67 -7.71 12.33
C ASP A 884 26.20 -7.64 12.49
N THR A 885 26.71 -6.66 13.25
CA THR A 885 28.15 -6.50 13.49
C THR A 885 28.80 -7.73 14.13
N SER A 886 28.07 -8.46 14.97
CA SER A 886 28.55 -9.69 15.63
C SER A 886 28.40 -10.95 14.76
N ASN A 887 27.45 -10.94 13.83
CA ASN A 887 27.03 -12.06 12.98
C ASN A 887 27.28 -11.75 11.50
N ARG A 888 28.52 -11.38 11.16
CA ARG A 888 28.96 -11.16 9.77
C ARG A 888 29.65 -12.37 9.15
N VAL A 889 29.49 -12.55 7.85
CA VAL A 889 30.32 -13.45 7.03
C VAL A 889 31.11 -12.59 6.07
N ARG A 890 32.44 -12.58 6.24
CA ARG A 890 33.33 -11.90 5.31
C ARG A 890 33.33 -12.62 3.97
N TYR A 891 33.56 -11.89 2.90
CA TYR A 891 33.59 -12.41 1.55
C TYR A 891 34.49 -13.65 1.41
N GLU A 892 35.75 -13.58 1.88
CA GLU A 892 36.71 -14.68 1.74
C GLU A 892 36.29 -15.94 2.53
N GLU A 893 35.66 -15.77 3.69
CA GLU A 893 35.11 -16.89 4.45
C GLU A 893 33.93 -17.54 3.70
N PHE A 894 33.02 -16.73 3.16
CA PHE A 894 31.90 -17.19 2.35
C PHE A 894 32.37 -17.91 1.09
N LYS A 895 33.38 -17.36 0.42
CA LYS A 895 34.05 -17.95 -0.76
C LYS A 895 34.63 -19.32 -0.43
N ASN A 896 35.42 -19.42 0.64
CA ASN A 896 36.02 -20.69 1.05
C ASN A 896 34.96 -21.75 1.41
N MET A 897 33.86 -21.35 2.06
CA MET A 897 32.74 -22.26 2.33
C MET A 897 32.10 -22.81 1.03
N VAL A 898 32.05 -22.02 -0.04
CA VAL A 898 31.48 -22.43 -1.33
C VAL A 898 32.48 -23.21 -2.18
N LEU A 899 33.76 -22.82 -2.21
CA LEU A 899 34.80 -23.54 -2.96
C LEU A 899 35.06 -24.93 -2.34
N ASP A 900 35.05 -25.01 -1.01
CA ASP A 900 35.21 -26.25 -0.26
C ASP A 900 33.85 -26.89 0.07
N TYR A 901 32.89 -26.76 -0.86
CA TYR A 901 31.50 -27.23 -0.69
C TYR A 901 31.44 -28.70 -0.22
N ALA A 902 32.35 -29.53 -0.73
CA ALA A 902 32.46 -30.96 -0.42
C ALA A 902 32.83 -31.25 1.05
N GLU A 903 33.51 -30.32 1.71
CA GLU A 903 33.91 -30.47 3.11
C GLU A 903 32.76 -30.17 4.10
N GLY A 904 31.63 -29.63 3.61
CA GLY A 904 30.45 -29.38 4.43
C GLY A 904 30.71 -28.39 5.57
N ARG A 905 31.61 -27.41 5.34
CA ARG A 905 31.96 -26.40 6.35
C ARG A 905 30.72 -25.64 6.80
N LYS A 906 30.60 -25.48 8.12
CA LYS A 906 29.50 -24.74 8.74
C LYS A 906 30.05 -23.53 9.49
N LYS A 907 29.33 -22.41 9.42
CA LYS A 907 29.58 -21.24 10.25
C LYS A 907 28.48 -21.13 11.29
N ARG A 908 28.86 -21.13 12.56
CA ARG A 908 27.93 -20.90 13.65
C ARG A 908 27.74 -19.41 13.87
N PHE A 909 26.49 -18.96 13.80
CA PHE A 909 26.07 -17.64 14.20
C PHE A 909 25.55 -17.67 15.63
N TYR A 910 25.87 -16.62 16.38
CA TYR A 910 25.54 -16.50 17.79
C TYR A 910 24.65 -15.27 17.96
N TYR A 911 23.36 -15.51 18.17
CA TYR A 911 22.39 -14.45 18.43
C TYR A 911 22.19 -14.36 19.94
N LYS A 912 22.66 -13.27 20.53
CA LYS A 912 22.42 -12.96 21.94
C LYS A 912 21.03 -12.35 22.11
N ASP A 913 20.39 -12.62 23.24
CA ASP A 913 19.14 -11.98 23.67
C ASP A 913 18.01 -12.05 22.61
N ARG A 914 17.90 -13.18 21.90
CA ARG A 914 16.82 -13.40 20.92
C ARG A 914 15.50 -13.59 21.67
N ILE A 915 14.57 -12.68 21.42
CA ILE A 915 13.21 -12.75 21.95
C ILE A 915 12.49 -13.94 21.31
N ARG A 916 12.02 -14.86 22.16
CA ARG A 916 11.16 -15.98 21.80
C ARG A 916 9.86 -15.95 22.59
N LEU A 917 8.78 -16.35 21.94
CA LEU A 917 7.52 -16.66 22.59
C LEU A 917 7.45 -18.17 22.85
N THR A 918 7.14 -18.55 24.08
CA THR A 918 6.86 -19.94 24.45
C THR A 918 5.40 -20.31 24.13
N GLY A 919 5.05 -21.61 24.20
CA GLY A 919 3.69 -22.08 23.93
C GLY A 919 2.64 -21.50 24.88
N ASP A 920 3.03 -21.23 26.13
CA ASP A 920 2.28 -20.53 27.17
C ASP A 920 2.36 -18.99 27.06
N SER A 921 2.88 -18.46 25.95
CA SER A 921 2.94 -17.02 25.62
C SER A 921 3.87 -16.19 26.52
N LYS A 922 4.83 -16.81 27.22
CA LYS A 922 5.91 -16.08 27.88
C LYS A 922 6.91 -15.57 26.86
N VAL A 923 7.47 -14.40 27.15
CA VAL A 923 8.48 -13.76 26.31
C VAL A 923 9.83 -13.97 26.98
N LEU A 924 10.71 -14.75 26.35
CA LEU A 924 12.02 -15.09 26.88
C LEU A 924 13.13 -14.50 26.01
N SER A 925 14.15 -13.95 26.65
CA SER A 925 15.45 -13.68 26.02
C SER A 925 16.30 -14.94 26.12
N THR A 926 16.61 -15.52 24.97
CA THR A 926 17.42 -16.74 24.89
C THR A 926 18.59 -16.54 23.95
N ASN A 927 19.74 -17.11 24.32
CA ASN A 927 20.87 -17.21 23.41
C ASN A 927 20.57 -18.30 22.39
N GLU A 928 20.59 -17.94 21.11
CA GLU A 928 20.34 -18.86 20.02
C GLU A 928 21.61 -19.01 19.17
N THR A 929 21.94 -20.24 18.84
CA THR A 929 22.94 -20.52 17.82
C THR A 929 22.25 -21.02 16.56
N LYS A 930 22.69 -20.55 15.40
CA LYS A 930 22.27 -21.11 14.11
C LYS A 930 23.49 -21.48 13.31
N ASP A 931 23.55 -22.73 12.89
CA ASP A 931 24.57 -23.20 11.98
C ASP A 931 24.13 -22.90 10.54
N TYR A 932 24.96 -22.14 9.84
CA TYR A 932 24.85 -21.89 8.41
C TYR A 932 25.76 -22.84 7.66
N GLU A 933 25.22 -23.47 6.64
CA GLU A 933 25.96 -24.22 5.63
C GLU A 933 25.49 -23.78 4.25
N PRO A 934 26.36 -23.76 3.23
CA PRO A 934 25.93 -23.55 1.85
C PRO A 934 24.91 -24.62 1.43
N VAL A 935 23.74 -24.22 0.91
CA VAL A 935 22.70 -25.17 0.44
C VAL A 935 22.26 -24.90 -1.00
N GLN A 936 22.77 -25.74 -1.92
CA GLN A 936 22.36 -25.81 -3.31
C GLN A 936 21.74 -27.19 -3.59
N ARG A 937 20.40 -27.23 -3.64
CA ARG A 937 19.60 -28.44 -3.94
C ARG A 937 18.92 -28.38 -5.30
N LYS A 938 19.09 -27.30 -6.06
CA LYS A 938 18.38 -27.05 -7.32
C LYS A 938 19.18 -27.44 -8.57
N GLY A 939 20.08 -28.41 -8.47
CA GLY A 939 20.86 -28.89 -9.61
C GLY A 939 22.07 -29.72 -9.19
N ILE A 940 22.91 -30.02 -10.18
CA ILE A 940 24.14 -30.80 -10.08
C ILE A 940 25.32 -29.85 -10.26
N ILE A 941 26.28 -29.87 -9.34
CA ILE A 941 27.47 -29.01 -9.38
C ILE A 941 28.59 -29.74 -10.12
N ASP A 942 29.11 -29.18 -11.21
CA ASP A 942 30.26 -29.74 -11.92
C ASP A 942 31.62 -29.27 -11.36
N SER A 943 32.72 -29.70 -11.99
CA SER A 943 34.08 -29.35 -11.55
C SER A 943 34.44 -27.88 -11.72
N GLU A 944 33.70 -27.13 -12.55
CA GLU A 944 33.87 -25.70 -12.77
C GLU A 944 32.86 -24.88 -11.95
N PHE A 945 32.20 -25.51 -10.98
CA PHE A 945 31.17 -24.90 -10.14
C PHE A 945 29.92 -24.45 -10.91
N ASN A 946 29.67 -24.97 -12.13
CA ASN A 946 28.40 -24.77 -12.81
C ASN A 946 27.31 -25.62 -12.14
N VAL A 947 26.09 -25.09 -12.13
CA VAL A 947 24.91 -25.77 -11.63
C VAL A 947 24.08 -26.22 -12.83
N LEU A 948 24.17 -27.51 -13.14
CA LEU A 948 23.46 -28.15 -14.23
C LEU A 948 22.09 -28.65 -13.77
N PRO A 949 21.05 -28.59 -14.63
CA PRO A 949 19.73 -29.10 -14.28
C PRO A 949 19.73 -30.63 -14.16
N PHE A 950 18.81 -31.17 -13.37
CA PHE A 950 18.65 -32.62 -13.27
C PHE A 950 18.26 -33.24 -14.63
N GLY A 951 18.95 -34.31 -15.02
CA GLY A 951 18.78 -34.94 -16.34
C GLY A 951 19.55 -34.26 -17.47
N TYR A 952 20.54 -33.42 -17.16
CA TYR A 952 21.39 -32.79 -18.18
C TYR A 952 22.36 -33.78 -18.86
N TYR A 953 22.92 -34.71 -18.09
CA TYR A 953 23.94 -35.68 -18.54
C TYR A 953 23.39 -36.97 -19.13
#